data_AF-A0A2T3FLR6-F1
#
_entry.id   AF-A0A2T3FLR6-F1
#
_cell.length_a   1.000
_cell.length_b   1.000
_cell.length_c   1.000
_cell.angle_alpha   90.00
_cell.angle_beta   90.00
_cell.angle_gamma   90.00
#
_symmetry.space_group_name_H-M   'P 1'
#
loop_
_entity.id
_entity.type
_entity.pdbx_description
1 polymer ?
#
loop_
_entity_poly.entity_id
_entity_poly.type
_entity_poly.pdbx_seq_one_letter_code
_entity_poly.pdbx_strand_id
1 'polypeptide(L)'
;MYEKYTLKMEGKMSKLKIFIANHKENNYIPECDFIQPVQVGAAFSKKQFDGMDKDNTGINISEKNPMYCELTAQYWAWKNIDVEYYGFFHYRRYLSFNDSLKEKVDNWNIVTKNYLTKYETNAMHIDNRYLKQIENMVDNYDVLTMKPIDLKKACGLTVYEQYKKDGVRLHVKDLDIMLEIINEKYSDFYDIAKEYLNGYTAYIGNIFIMKKELFNSYCKWLFDILNEFEKRVDMSTYSVEGYRTPGHLGERLFGIYYMWLLNNRNITSKELQLYFFSNTDSCKELQPAFSSRNIPIAMVSNDNYAPFYAAMIRSLLDNLNDNCNYDLVFLHRDFKKKTKELFLKLIKDIENVKIRFYNVGPLFEHSNLNASPTIPVETYFKLSIIEVFKKYDKVLYLDGDMIIKSDISELFQTDISQFCVAGVVDIAAAGVANGFDDIRRKYVHEKMRLKNVFKQFNAGVLLFNVSKMREEFTFKYLLEFAQGSSFQFQDQDALNVLCQDQIKWLEQSWNFMGDEVEGYRGYVETFAPRQYYLEYQKASQNPKIIHYAGNEKPWLYPKQEWADEFWNAFVRTPFWYGFVGQRMLDIENHVSNNFNGKRNFRQQVRRISEIVMPYGTMRRSCVKWIYKKIRRII
;
A
#
# COMPACT_ATOMS: atom_id res chain seq x y z
N MET A 1 -35.51 9.11 -5.04
CA MET A 1 -35.77 10.56 -4.83
C MET A 1 -34.48 11.25 -4.34
N TYR A 2 -33.38 11.09 -5.08
CA TYR A 2 -32.04 11.61 -4.76
C TYR A 2 -31.43 12.24 -6.02
N GLU A 3 -32.19 13.16 -6.63
CA GLU A 3 -31.73 14.05 -7.68
C GLU A 3 -32.13 15.47 -7.28
N LYS A 4 -31.23 16.42 -7.54
CA LYS A 4 -31.28 17.86 -7.22
C LYS A 4 -30.79 18.25 -5.84
N TYR A 5 -29.47 18.42 -5.71
CA TYR A 5 -28.86 19.68 -5.24
C TYR A 5 -27.42 19.77 -5.78
N THR A 6 -27.26 19.68 -7.10
CA THR A 6 -26.06 20.19 -7.76
C THR A 6 -26.39 21.61 -8.20
N LEU A 7 -26.19 22.57 -7.30
CA LEU A 7 -26.10 23.98 -7.70
C LEU A 7 -24.87 24.09 -8.61
N LYS A 8 -25.09 24.02 -9.93
CA LYS A 8 -24.18 24.61 -10.90
C LYS A 8 -24.12 26.10 -10.55
N MET A 9 -23.11 26.50 -9.80
CA MET A 9 -22.75 27.92 -9.72
C MET A 9 -22.36 28.35 -11.13
N GLU A 10 -23.02 29.39 -11.62
CA GLU A 10 -22.69 30.04 -12.87
C GLU A 10 -21.23 30.53 -12.82
N GLY A 11 -20.36 29.83 -13.55
CA GLY A 11 -19.41 30.43 -14.50
C GLY A 11 -18.44 31.51 -14.05
N LYS A 12 -18.09 31.64 -12.76
CA LYS A 12 -16.94 32.46 -12.36
C LYS A 12 -15.77 31.53 -12.03
N MET A 13 -14.75 31.52 -12.90
CA MET A 13 -13.48 30.85 -12.61
C MET A 13 -12.94 31.36 -11.26
N SER A 14 -12.48 30.45 -10.39
CA SER A 14 -11.85 30.87 -9.13
C SER A 14 -10.65 31.78 -9.43
N LYS A 15 -10.50 32.81 -8.61
CA LYS A 15 -9.33 33.71 -8.65
C LYS A 15 -8.04 33.06 -8.15
N LEU A 16 -8.12 31.84 -7.63
CA LEU A 16 -7.01 31.02 -7.18
C LEU A 16 -6.88 29.79 -8.08
N LYS A 17 -5.66 29.49 -8.53
CA LYS A 17 -5.30 28.20 -9.11
C LYS A 17 -4.06 27.64 -8.43
N ILE A 18 -4.20 26.45 -7.86
CA ILE A 18 -3.12 25.67 -7.25
C ILE A 18 -2.73 24.57 -8.24
N PHE A 19 -1.55 24.72 -8.82
CA PHE A 19 -0.98 23.76 -9.76
C PHE A 19 -0.37 22.59 -8.99
N ILE A 20 -0.79 21.36 -9.32
CA ILE A 20 -0.28 20.14 -8.68
C ILE A 20 0.55 19.37 -9.71
N ALA A 21 1.86 19.31 -9.49
CA ALA A 21 2.77 18.57 -10.37
C ALA A 21 2.65 17.04 -10.17
N ASN A 22 2.24 16.34 -11.23
CA ASN A 22 1.95 14.90 -11.24
C ASN A 22 2.79 14.15 -12.29
N HIS A 23 3.42 13.04 -11.91
CA HIS A 23 4.17 12.15 -12.82
C HIS A 23 3.56 10.75 -12.94
N LYS A 24 2.37 10.53 -12.34
CA LYS A 24 1.68 9.24 -12.25
C LYS A 24 0.21 9.40 -12.66
N GLU A 25 -0.27 8.46 -13.46
CA GLU A 25 -1.65 8.44 -13.97
C GLU A 25 -2.70 8.22 -12.88
N ASN A 26 -2.46 7.25 -11.98
CA ASN A 26 -3.47 6.83 -11.00
C ASN A 26 -3.38 7.64 -9.70
N ASN A 27 -3.17 8.96 -9.78
CA ASN A 27 -3.16 9.82 -8.60
C ASN A 27 -4.58 10.27 -8.23
N TYR A 28 -4.90 10.23 -6.95
CA TYR A 28 -6.06 10.91 -6.38
C TYR A 28 -5.83 12.42 -6.50
N ILE A 29 -6.73 13.09 -7.22
CA ILE A 29 -6.73 14.54 -7.37
C ILE A 29 -7.98 15.06 -6.65
N PRO A 30 -7.86 16.02 -5.72
CA PRO A 30 -9.03 16.61 -5.10
C PRO A 30 -9.89 17.33 -6.15
N GLU A 31 -11.16 16.97 -6.23
CA GLU A 31 -12.14 17.61 -7.13
C GLU A 31 -12.56 18.97 -6.55
N CYS A 32 -11.83 20.03 -6.90
CA CYS A 32 -12.21 21.41 -6.59
C CYS A 32 -11.73 22.41 -7.66
N ASP A 33 -12.42 23.54 -7.76
CA ASP A 33 -12.30 24.51 -8.86
C ASP A 33 -10.97 25.26 -8.85
N PHE A 34 -10.31 25.31 -7.69
CA PHE A 34 -9.04 25.98 -7.47
C PHE A 34 -7.84 25.03 -7.54
N ILE A 35 -8.02 23.73 -7.78
CA ILE A 35 -6.91 22.79 -8.04
C ILE A 35 -6.80 22.54 -9.54
N GLN A 36 -5.57 22.59 -10.04
CA GLN A 36 -5.26 22.33 -11.44
C GLN A 36 -4.13 21.30 -11.53
N PRO A 37 -4.45 20.02 -11.79
CA PRO A 37 -3.42 18.99 -11.92
C PRO A 37 -2.67 19.14 -13.24
N VAL A 38 -1.33 19.08 -13.17
CA VAL A 38 -0.44 19.18 -14.34
C VAL A 38 0.40 17.92 -14.43
N GLN A 39 0.30 17.21 -15.55
CA GLN A 39 1.21 16.14 -15.92
C GLN A 39 2.56 16.76 -16.27
N VAL A 40 3.60 16.44 -15.49
CA VAL A 40 4.97 16.91 -15.72
C VAL A 40 5.77 15.92 -16.56
N GLY A 41 6.74 16.43 -17.32
CA GLY A 41 7.55 15.62 -18.24
C GLY A 41 6.73 14.98 -19.36
N ALA A 42 5.61 15.61 -19.73
CA ALA A 42 4.72 15.10 -20.76
C ALA A 42 5.42 14.95 -22.12
N ALA A 43 6.49 15.70 -22.38
CA ALA A 43 7.32 15.57 -23.58
C ALA A 43 7.94 14.18 -23.78
N PHE A 44 8.26 13.46 -22.69
CA PHE A 44 8.82 12.10 -22.76
C PHE A 44 7.81 11.01 -22.40
N SER A 45 6.59 11.38 -22.01
CA SER A 45 5.60 10.40 -21.59
C SER A 45 4.97 9.69 -22.78
N LYS A 46 4.98 8.35 -22.75
CA LYS A 46 4.26 7.52 -23.74
C LYS A 46 2.74 7.61 -23.60
N LYS A 47 2.25 8.08 -22.45
CA LYS A 47 0.82 8.15 -22.14
C LYS A 47 0.47 9.54 -21.62
N GLN A 48 -0.63 10.08 -22.14
CA GLN A 48 -1.22 11.30 -21.65
C GLN A 48 -2.24 10.96 -20.57
N PHE A 49 -2.21 11.68 -19.45
CA PHE A 49 -3.11 11.45 -18.34
C PHE A 49 -4.40 12.25 -18.55
N ASP A 50 -5.53 11.56 -18.45
CA ASP A 50 -6.85 12.17 -18.57
C ASP A 50 -7.12 13.09 -17.36
N GLY A 51 -7.81 14.21 -17.60
CA GLY A 51 -8.16 15.17 -16.54
C GLY A 51 -6.98 15.99 -16.00
N MET A 52 -5.79 15.93 -16.62
CA MET A 52 -4.64 16.77 -16.28
C MET A 52 -4.24 17.65 -17.46
N ASP A 53 -3.80 18.88 -17.17
CA ASP A 53 -3.07 19.70 -18.14
C ASP A 53 -1.68 19.10 -18.38
N LYS A 54 -1.06 19.44 -19.50
CA LYS A 54 0.24 18.89 -19.89
C LYS A 54 1.25 20.01 -19.95
N ASP A 55 2.36 19.82 -19.25
CA ASP A 55 3.44 20.80 -19.21
C ASP A 55 4.16 20.95 -20.56
N ASN A 56 3.89 20.13 -21.58
CA ASN A 56 4.47 20.23 -22.93
C ASN A 56 3.61 21.02 -23.93
N THR A 57 2.60 21.75 -23.45
CA THR A 57 1.71 22.58 -24.28
C THR A 57 2.08 24.07 -24.16
N GLY A 58 1.78 24.88 -25.18
CA GLY A 58 2.10 26.30 -25.18
C GLY A 58 3.60 26.58 -25.01
N ILE A 59 3.95 27.67 -24.32
CA ILE A 59 5.36 27.98 -24.00
C ILE A 59 5.79 27.14 -22.80
N ASN A 60 6.81 26.30 -22.98
CA ASN A 60 7.17 25.33 -21.96
C ASN A 60 8.64 24.92 -21.93
N ILE A 61 8.98 24.13 -20.90
CA ILE A 61 10.28 23.47 -20.72
C ILE A 61 10.10 21.99 -20.30
N SER A 62 9.06 21.32 -20.80
CA SER A 62 8.73 19.93 -20.40
C SER A 62 9.88 18.95 -20.63
N GLU A 63 10.66 19.15 -21.69
CA GLU A 63 11.88 18.38 -22.00
C GLU A 63 12.97 18.51 -20.93
N LYS A 64 12.91 19.56 -20.10
CA LYS A 64 13.81 19.74 -18.96
C LYS A 64 13.30 19.08 -17.68
N ASN A 65 12.19 18.35 -17.70
CA ASN A 65 11.66 17.70 -16.49
C ASN A 65 12.66 16.78 -15.75
N PRO A 66 13.54 16.00 -16.41
CA PRO A 66 14.53 15.19 -15.71
C PRO A 66 15.49 15.98 -14.80
N MET A 67 15.65 17.29 -15.05
CA MET A 67 16.53 18.18 -14.29
C MET A 67 15.76 19.19 -13.42
N TYR A 68 14.72 19.83 -13.98
CA TYR A 68 13.89 20.84 -13.30
C TYR A 68 12.79 20.23 -12.42
N CYS A 69 12.52 18.93 -12.56
CA CYS A 69 11.49 18.21 -11.83
C CYS A 69 10.13 18.96 -11.91
N GLU A 70 9.47 19.15 -10.78
CA GLU A 70 8.17 19.82 -10.69
C GLU A 70 8.17 21.28 -11.20
N LEU A 71 9.33 21.97 -11.26
CA LEU A 71 9.41 23.36 -11.76
C LEU A 71 8.95 23.51 -13.22
N THR A 72 8.94 22.43 -14.00
CA THR A 72 8.36 22.42 -15.35
C THR A 72 6.87 22.79 -15.36
N ALA A 73 6.10 22.33 -14.37
CA ALA A 73 4.71 22.76 -14.19
C ALA A 73 4.62 24.23 -13.75
N GLN A 74 5.52 24.69 -12.87
CA GLN A 74 5.54 26.10 -12.45
C GLN A 74 5.85 27.03 -13.63
N TYR A 75 6.82 26.66 -14.47
CA TYR A 75 7.16 27.40 -15.69
C TYR A 75 5.97 27.44 -16.66
N TRP A 76 5.35 26.28 -16.88
CA TRP A 76 4.17 26.18 -17.74
C TRP A 76 3.02 27.06 -17.23
N ALA A 77 2.72 27.03 -15.93
CA ALA A 77 1.71 27.90 -15.33
C ALA A 77 2.05 29.39 -15.52
N TRP A 78 3.32 29.77 -15.32
CA TRP A 78 3.81 31.13 -15.52
C TRP A 78 3.62 31.66 -16.93
N LYS A 79 3.77 30.82 -17.95
CA LYS A 79 3.69 31.26 -19.34
C LYS A 79 2.31 31.14 -19.97
N ASN A 80 1.45 30.28 -19.43
CA ASN A 80 0.23 29.88 -20.13
C ASN A 80 -1.07 30.20 -19.37
N ILE A 81 -1.01 30.51 -18.07
CA ILE A 81 -2.20 30.73 -17.25
C ILE A 81 -2.23 32.15 -16.71
N ASP A 82 -3.41 32.78 -16.75
CA ASP A 82 -3.66 34.08 -16.15
C ASP A 82 -4.71 33.98 -15.02
N VAL A 83 -4.29 34.29 -13.79
CA VAL A 83 -5.10 34.18 -12.57
C VAL A 83 -4.58 35.17 -11.51
N GLU A 84 -5.42 35.60 -10.57
CA GLU A 84 -5.02 36.57 -9.53
C GLU A 84 -4.04 35.98 -8.50
N TYR A 85 -4.24 34.71 -8.14
CA TYR A 85 -3.41 33.98 -7.18
C TYR A 85 -2.92 32.65 -7.74
N TYR A 86 -1.62 32.43 -7.67
CA TYR A 86 -0.95 31.21 -8.11
C TYR A 86 -0.50 30.40 -6.89
N GLY A 87 -0.96 29.15 -6.80
CA GLY A 87 -0.46 28.16 -5.87
C GLY A 87 0.34 27.07 -6.56
N PHE A 88 1.32 26.50 -5.89
CA PHE A 88 2.14 25.43 -6.44
C PHE A 88 2.40 24.36 -5.39
N PHE A 89 1.82 23.17 -5.58
CA PHE A 89 1.93 22.01 -4.69
C PHE A 89 2.53 20.81 -5.44
N HIS A 90 3.03 19.84 -4.69
CA HIS A 90 3.43 18.54 -5.26
C HIS A 90 2.27 17.55 -5.12
N TYR A 91 2.21 16.51 -5.96
CA TYR A 91 1.15 15.49 -5.91
C TYR A 91 0.95 14.79 -4.54
N ARG A 92 1.94 14.88 -3.64
CA ARG A 92 1.91 14.24 -2.31
C ARG A 92 2.15 15.20 -1.16
N ARG A 93 2.15 16.52 -1.42
CA ARG A 93 2.40 17.54 -0.40
C ARG A 93 1.40 18.68 -0.52
N TYR A 94 0.64 18.91 0.54
CA TYR A 94 -0.50 19.84 0.55
C TYR A 94 -0.44 20.74 1.78
N LEU A 95 -0.76 22.02 1.62
CA LEU A 95 -1.02 22.91 2.75
C LEU A 95 -2.45 22.70 3.26
N SER A 96 -2.61 22.62 4.58
CA SER A 96 -3.94 22.63 5.20
C SER A 96 -4.44 24.06 5.37
N PHE A 97 -5.65 24.34 4.87
CA PHE A 97 -6.36 25.60 5.11
C PHE A 97 -7.20 25.57 6.40
N ASN A 98 -7.17 24.45 7.12
CA ASN A 98 -7.86 24.31 8.39
C ASN A 98 -6.91 24.60 9.57
N ASP A 99 -6.93 25.83 10.09
CA ASP A 99 -6.12 26.25 11.25
C ASP A 99 -6.52 25.53 12.56
N SER A 100 -7.74 24.98 12.62
CA SER A 100 -8.21 24.25 13.81
C SER A 100 -7.69 22.81 13.87
N LEU A 101 -7.17 22.29 12.76
CA LEU A 101 -6.68 20.92 12.65
C LEU A 101 -5.31 20.79 13.33
N LYS A 102 -5.32 20.29 14.57
CA LYS A 102 -4.11 20.07 15.37
C LYS A 102 -3.67 18.62 15.29
N GLU A 103 -2.80 18.31 14.32
CA GLU A 103 -2.20 16.98 14.18
C GLU A 103 -0.74 16.97 14.65
N LYS A 104 -0.25 15.78 15.02
CA LYS A 104 1.14 15.60 15.43
C LYS A 104 2.05 15.73 14.21
N VAL A 105 3.06 16.59 14.31
CA VAL A 105 4.12 16.74 13.32
C VAL A 105 5.35 15.89 13.67
N ASP A 106 6.12 15.53 12.67
CA ASP A 106 7.44 14.92 12.84
C ASP A 106 8.53 15.95 13.18
N ASN A 107 9.79 15.51 13.22
CA ASN A 107 10.94 16.40 13.48
C ASN A 107 11.18 17.41 12.35
N TRP A 108 10.58 17.21 11.17
CA TRP A 108 10.64 18.11 10.02
C TRP A 108 9.46 19.09 9.99
N ASN A 109 8.63 19.12 11.03
CA ASN A 109 7.43 19.95 11.11
C ASN A 109 6.35 19.58 10.06
N ILE A 110 6.32 18.32 9.64
CA ILE A 110 5.39 17.80 8.61
C ILE A 110 4.40 16.83 9.27
N VAL A 111 3.13 16.90 8.88
CA VAL A 111 2.15 15.87 9.21
C VAL A 111 2.24 14.77 8.15
N THR A 112 2.61 13.55 8.55
CA THR A 112 2.74 12.41 7.63
C THR A 112 1.54 11.48 7.76
N LYS A 113 0.90 11.16 6.63
CA LYS A 113 -0.20 10.19 6.52
C LYS A 113 0.10 9.15 5.44
N ASN A 114 -0.52 7.97 5.51
CA ASN A 114 -0.24 6.94 4.51
C ASN A 114 -0.97 7.20 3.21
N TYR A 115 -2.26 7.57 3.25
CA TYR A 115 -3.08 7.73 2.04
C TYR A 115 -3.68 9.13 1.94
N LEU A 116 -3.63 9.71 0.74
CA LEU A 116 -4.42 10.89 0.40
C LEU A 116 -5.82 10.43 -0.02
N THR A 117 -6.84 10.80 0.75
CA THR A 117 -8.24 10.46 0.45
C THR A 117 -9.15 11.68 0.47
N LYS A 118 -10.44 11.50 0.12
CA LYS A 118 -11.45 12.56 0.24
C LYS A 118 -11.65 13.01 1.69
N TYR A 119 -11.47 12.11 2.67
CA TYR A 119 -11.55 12.47 4.07
C TYR A 119 -10.43 13.46 4.45
N GLU A 120 -9.20 13.18 4.05
CA GLU A 120 -8.02 14.01 4.29
C GLU A 120 -8.16 15.38 3.66
N THR A 121 -8.55 15.45 2.38
CA THR A 121 -8.75 16.73 1.71
C THR A 121 -9.84 17.54 2.40
N ASN A 122 -10.93 16.88 2.80
CA ASN A 122 -12.00 17.51 3.55
C ASN A 122 -11.55 18.05 4.91
N ALA A 123 -10.74 17.28 5.66
CA ALA A 123 -10.20 17.69 6.96
C ALA A 123 -9.26 18.90 6.82
N MET A 124 -8.46 18.94 5.75
CA MET A 124 -7.55 20.04 5.40
C MET A 124 -8.25 21.25 4.76
N HIS A 125 -9.58 21.21 4.62
CA HIS A 125 -10.39 22.21 3.92
C HIS A 125 -10.07 22.37 2.42
N ILE A 126 -9.62 21.30 1.76
CA ILE A 126 -9.40 21.24 0.31
C ILE A 126 -10.65 20.64 -0.37
N ASP A 127 -11.68 21.47 -0.52
CA ASP A 127 -12.94 21.12 -1.20
C ASP A 127 -13.69 22.41 -1.61
N ASN A 128 -14.53 22.36 -2.65
CA ASN A 128 -15.31 23.50 -3.12
C ASN A 128 -16.20 24.14 -2.04
N ARG A 129 -16.66 23.36 -1.04
CA ARG A 129 -17.44 23.92 0.09
C ARG A 129 -16.66 24.94 0.93
N TYR A 130 -15.34 24.94 0.85
CA TYR A 130 -14.45 25.89 1.54
C TYR A 130 -13.89 26.98 0.63
N LEU A 131 -14.23 26.98 -0.67
CA LEU A 131 -13.63 27.89 -1.66
C LEU A 131 -13.68 29.36 -1.21
N LYS A 132 -14.85 29.82 -0.75
CA LYS A 132 -15.03 31.22 -0.31
C LYS A 132 -14.19 31.56 0.93
N GLN A 133 -13.98 30.61 1.84
CA GLN A 133 -13.10 30.78 3.00
C GLN A 133 -11.62 30.89 2.56
N ILE A 134 -11.20 30.04 1.62
CA ILE A 134 -9.84 30.04 1.07
C ILE A 134 -9.59 31.33 0.29
N GLU A 135 -10.55 31.76 -0.52
CA GLU A 135 -10.49 33.01 -1.28
C GLU A 135 -10.36 34.23 -0.36
N ASN A 136 -11.12 34.28 0.74
CA ASN A 136 -10.94 35.31 1.76
C ASN A 136 -9.57 35.21 2.45
N MET A 137 -9.02 34.01 2.63
CA MET A 137 -7.69 33.85 3.21
C MET A 137 -6.62 34.42 2.28
N VAL A 138 -6.64 34.07 0.99
CA VAL A 138 -5.66 34.59 0.02
C VAL A 138 -5.81 36.09 -0.24
N ASP A 139 -6.99 36.68 -0.03
CA ASP A 139 -7.14 38.15 -0.08
C ASP A 139 -6.35 38.87 1.00
N ASN A 140 -6.24 38.26 2.18
CA ASN A 140 -5.60 38.88 3.35
C ASN A 140 -4.07 38.74 3.36
N TYR A 141 -3.51 37.85 2.54
CA TYR A 141 -2.08 37.55 2.52
C TYR A 141 -1.50 37.62 1.11
N ASP A 142 -0.36 38.30 0.97
CA ASP A 142 0.40 38.34 -0.27
C ASP A 142 1.06 36.98 -0.60
N VAL A 143 1.50 36.27 0.45
CA VAL A 143 2.13 34.95 0.36
C VAL A 143 1.60 34.02 1.45
N LEU A 144 1.15 32.83 1.05
CA LEU A 144 0.93 31.70 1.95
C LEU A 144 1.95 30.62 1.64
N THR A 145 2.58 30.05 2.65
CA THR A 145 3.59 28.98 2.48
C THR A 145 3.53 28.01 3.66
N MET A 146 4.36 26.97 3.63
CA MET A 146 4.48 26.06 4.76
C MET A 146 5.10 26.76 5.99
N LYS A 147 4.71 26.32 7.19
CA LYS A 147 5.54 26.55 8.39
C LYS A 147 6.96 26.03 8.13
N PRO A 148 8.00 26.79 8.49
CA PRO A 148 9.36 26.40 8.19
C PRO A 148 9.75 25.15 8.95
N ILE A 149 10.76 24.47 8.40
CA ILE A 149 11.46 23.39 9.05
C ILE A 149 12.58 23.99 9.91
N ASP A 150 12.64 23.59 11.17
CA ASP A 150 13.81 23.80 12.02
C ASP A 150 14.80 22.66 11.78
N LEU A 151 15.79 22.89 10.90
CA LEU A 151 16.83 21.92 10.58
C LEU A 151 17.76 21.63 11.76
N LYS A 152 17.89 22.55 12.72
CA LYS A 152 18.66 22.28 13.95
C LYS A 152 18.01 21.15 14.73
N LYS A 153 16.68 21.19 14.86
CA LYS A 153 15.90 20.11 15.47
C LYS A 153 15.83 18.87 14.58
N ALA A 154 15.67 19.03 13.27
CA ALA A 154 15.45 17.90 12.36
C ALA A 154 16.72 17.06 12.14
N CYS A 155 17.88 17.71 11.98
CA CYS A 155 19.12 17.04 11.62
C CYS A 155 20.41 17.66 12.19
N GLY A 156 20.33 18.82 12.85
CA GLY A 156 21.47 19.51 13.46
C GLY A 156 22.40 20.20 12.45
N LEU A 157 21.91 20.51 11.25
CA LEU A 157 22.70 21.08 10.15
C LEU A 157 22.08 22.38 9.64
N THR A 158 22.90 23.28 9.11
CA THR A 158 22.41 24.43 8.34
C THR A 158 21.84 23.98 6.99
N VAL A 159 21.15 24.87 6.28
CA VAL A 159 20.65 24.58 4.91
C VAL A 159 21.80 24.20 3.97
N TYR A 160 22.94 24.90 4.05
CA TYR A 160 24.15 24.60 3.28
C TYR A 160 24.75 23.25 3.66
N GLU A 161 24.90 22.97 4.95
CA GLU A 161 25.46 21.70 5.43
C GLU A 161 24.54 20.52 5.10
N GLN A 162 23.23 20.71 5.12
CA GLN A 162 22.25 19.70 4.71
C GLN A 162 22.43 19.35 3.22
N TYR A 163 22.60 20.34 2.34
CA TYR A 163 22.88 20.12 0.93
C TYR A 163 24.23 19.41 0.72
N LYS A 164 25.28 19.87 1.42
CA LYS A 164 26.63 19.29 1.38
C LYS A 164 26.67 17.85 1.88
N LYS A 165 25.92 17.52 2.92
CA LYS A 165 25.86 16.16 3.50
C LYS A 165 25.22 15.17 2.53
N ASP A 166 24.30 15.63 1.69
CA ASP A 166 23.77 14.83 0.58
C ASP A 166 24.76 14.70 -0.59
N GLY A 167 26.05 14.98 -0.35
CA GLY A 167 27.16 14.96 -1.31
C GLY A 167 27.39 13.64 -2.07
N VAL A 168 26.68 12.58 -1.69
CA VAL A 168 26.62 11.31 -2.44
C VAL A 168 25.69 11.43 -3.66
N ARG A 169 24.71 12.34 -3.59
CA ARG A 169 23.67 12.59 -4.60
C ARG A 169 23.79 13.96 -5.25
N LEU A 170 24.25 14.96 -4.50
CA LEU A 170 24.35 16.36 -4.93
C LEU A 170 25.81 16.85 -4.92
N HIS A 171 26.11 17.90 -5.67
CA HIS A 171 27.44 18.50 -5.69
C HIS A 171 27.39 19.88 -5.02
N VAL A 172 28.09 20.05 -3.89
CA VAL A 172 28.05 21.31 -3.11
C VAL A 172 28.48 22.53 -3.93
N LYS A 173 29.39 22.34 -4.89
CA LYS A 173 29.82 23.39 -5.84
C LYS A 173 28.66 23.99 -6.62
N ASP A 174 27.59 23.24 -6.84
CA ASP A 174 26.41 23.74 -7.55
C ASP A 174 25.72 24.85 -6.75
N LEU A 175 25.69 24.70 -5.43
CA LEU A 175 25.15 25.68 -4.51
C LEU A 175 26.04 26.93 -4.42
N ASP A 176 27.36 26.73 -4.48
CA ASP A 176 28.33 27.84 -4.53
C ASP A 176 28.16 28.65 -5.83
N ILE A 177 28.03 27.99 -6.99
CA ILE A 177 27.78 28.65 -8.28
C ILE A 177 26.43 29.38 -8.28
N MET A 178 25.39 28.81 -7.67
CA MET A 178 24.11 29.50 -7.49
C MET A 178 24.28 30.80 -6.70
N LEU A 179 25.07 30.78 -5.61
CA LEU A 179 25.38 31.98 -4.82
C LEU A 179 26.17 33.02 -5.62
N GLU A 180 27.14 32.59 -6.43
CA GLU A 180 27.90 33.48 -7.33
C GLU A 180 26.97 34.18 -8.33
N ILE A 181 26.07 33.44 -8.97
CA ILE A 181 25.08 33.99 -9.90
C ILE A 181 24.18 35.02 -9.20
N ILE A 182 23.73 34.72 -7.97
CA ILE A 182 22.94 35.68 -7.18
C ILE A 182 23.76 36.94 -6.91
N ASN A 183 25.02 36.82 -6.49
CA ASN A 183 25.88 37.97 -6.22
C ASN A 183 26.07 38.86 -7.46
N GLU A 184 26.29 38.24 -8.63
CA GLU A 184 26.57 38.96 -9.87
C GLU A 184 25.33 39.63 -10.49
N LYS A 185 24.19 38.93 -10.52
CA LYS A 185 22.98 39.39 -11.24
C LYS A 185 21.91 40.00 -10.33
N TYR A 186 21.95 39.67 -9.04
CA TYR A 186 20.91 39.99 -8.06
C TYR A 186 21.54 40.31 -6.69
N SER A 187 22.54 41.19 -6.66
CA SER A 187 23.33 41.53 -5.47
C SER A 187 22.50 41.85 -4.23
N ASP A 188 21.33 42.46 -4.42
CA ASP A 188 20.39 42.81 -3.33
C ASP A 188 19.79 41.58 -2.62
N PHE A 189 19.90 40.39 -3.21
CA PHE A 189 19.52 39.11 -2.59
C PHE A 189 20.69 38.40 -1.91
N TYR A 190 21.94 38.81 -2.16
CA TYR A 190 23.12 38.02 -1.81
C TYR A 190 23.31 37.84 -0.30
N ASP A 191 23.11 38.89 0.49
CA ASP A 191 23.25 38.81 1.94
C ASP A 191 22.16 37.93 2.57
N ILE A 192 20.92 38.06 2.09
CA ILE A 192 19.81 37.17 2.47
C ILE A 192 20.08 35.72 2.05
N ALA A 193 20.66 35.50 0.88
CA ALA A 193 21.00 34.16 0.40
C ALA A 193 22.04 33.49 1.31
N LYS A 194 23.10 34.23 1.70
CA LYS A 194 24.10 33.74 2.66
C LYS A 194 23.48 33.50 4.03
N GLU A 195 22.60 34.38 4.51
CA GLU A 195 21.91 34.20 5.78
C GLU A 195 21.05 32.93 5.77
N TYR A 196 20.22 32.75 4.75
CA TYR A 196 19.37 31.56 4.60
C TYR A 196 20.19 30.28 4.57
N LEU A 197 21.27 30.24 3.78
CA LEU A 197 22.10 29.04 3.63
C LEU A 197 22.88 28.69 4.91
N ASN A 198 23.32 29.69 5.67
CA ASN A 198 23.97 29.48 6.97
C ASN A 198 22.98 29.32 8.14
N GLY A 199 21.69 29.51 7.89
CA GLY A 199 20.61 29.38 8.86
C GLY A 199 20.12 27.94 9.03
N TYR A 200 19.22 27.76 10.00
CA TYR A 200 18.56 26.49 10.31
C TYR A 200 17.09 26.45 9.87
N THR A 201 16.56 27.54 9.34
CA THR A 201 15.16 27.66 8.91
C THR A 201 15.06 27.32 7.42
N ALA A 202 14.33 26.26 7.07
CA ALA A 202 14.20 25.84 5.67
C ALA A 202 12.74 25.80 5.19
N TYR A 203 12.53 26.21 3.94
CA TYR A 203 11.30 26.00 3.19
C TYR A 203 11.59 25.01 2.07
N ILE A 204 10.87 23.90 2.02
CA ILE A 204 11.16 22.79 1.08
C ILE A 204 10.03 22.59 0.07
N GLY A 205 10.37 22.01 -1.08
CA GLY A 205 9.40 21.62 -2.11
C GLY A 205 8.66 22.77 -2.79
N ASN A 206 9.19 24.00 -2.82
CA ASN A 206 8.57 25.12 -3.55
C ASN A 206 7.06 25.32 -3.27
N ILE A 207 6.60 25.06 -2.05
CA ILE A 207 5.16 25.01 -1.74
C ILE A 207 4.67 26.38 -1.32
N PHE A 208 3.85 27.02 -2.15
CA PHE A 208 3.33 28.36 -1.89
C PHE A 208 1.98 28.62 -2.52
N ILE A 209 1.37 29.74 -2.11
CA ILE A 209 0.32 30.48 -2.81
C ILE A 209 0.72 31.95 -2.76
N MET A 210 0.69 32.65 -3.90
CA MET A 210 1.11 34.05 -3.96
C MET A 210 0.31 34.85 -4.99
N LYS A 211 0.22 36.16 -4.77
CA LYS A 211 -0.36 37.11 -5.74
C LYS A 211 0.40 37.06 -7.06
N LYS A 212 -0.32 37.26 -8.17
CA LYS A 212 0.20 37.26 -9.55
C LYS A 212 1.49 38.05 -9.74
N GLU A 213 1.58 39.26 -9.19
CA GLU A 213 2.76 40.12 -9.34
C GLU A 213 4.00 39.51 -8.68
N LEU A 214 3.84 38.96 -7.47
CA LEU A 214 4.91 38.27 -6.74
C LEU A 214 5.31 36.98 -7.44
N PHE A 215 4.33 36.23 -7.98
CA PHE A 215 4.57 35.02 -8.77
C PHE A 215 5.38 35.29 -10.02
N ASN A 216 5.01 36.31 -10.78
CA ASN A 216 5.70 36.68 -12.00
C ASN A 216 7.12 37.17 -11.73
N SER A 217 7.30 37.97 -10.68
CA SER A 217 8.62 38.41 -10.22
C SER A 217 9.49 37.22 -9.77
N TYR A 218 8.92 36.33 -8.97
CA TYR A 218 9.60 35.12 -8.49
C TYR A 218 10.03 34.23 -9.65
N CYS A 219 9.12 33.91 -10.58
CA CYS A 219 9.45 33.05 -11.72
C CYS A 219 10.51 33.68 -12.62
N LYS A 220 10.44 35.00 -12.87
CA LYS A 220 11.47 35.70 -13.64
C LYS A 220 12.84 35.56 -12.98
N TRP A 221 12.94 35.80 -11.67
CA TRP A 221 14.17 35.69 -10.90
C TRP A 221 14.69 34.25 -10.84
N LEU A 222 13.83 33.29 -10.48
CA LEU A 222 14.14 31.87 -10.36
C LEU A 222 14.68 31.30 -11.68
N PHE A 223 13.93 31.43 -12.77
CA PHE A 223 14.32 30.81 -14.04
C PHE A 223 15.49 31.52 -14.70
N ASP A 224 15.71 32.82 -14.46
CA ASP A 224 16.92 33.49 -14.94
C ASP A 224 18.19 33.00 -14.23
N ILE A 225 18.12 32.72 -12.92
CA ILE A 225 19.23 32.10 -12.17
C ILE A 225 19.48 30.67 -12.64
N LEU A 226 18.43 29.84 -12.74
CA LEU A 226 18.59 28.44 -13.14
C LEU A 226 19.08 28.30 -14.60
N ASN A 227 18.62 29.15 -15.52
CA ASN A 227 19.12 29.17 -16.89
C ASN A 227 20.59 29.62 -16.96
N GLU A 228 21.03 30.52 -16.07
CA GLU A 228 22.43 30.91 -16.00
C GLU A 228 23.29 29.79 -15.39
N PHE A 229 22.78 29.11 -14.37
CA PHE A 229 23.42 27.93 -13.76
C PHE A 229 23.69 26.83 -14.79
N GLU A 230 22.69 26.50 -15.63
CA GLU A 230 22.84 25.51 -16.71
C GLU A 230 23.96 25.84 -17.70
N LYS A 231 24.26 27.12 -17.94
CA LYS A 231 25.35 27.52 -18.84
C LYS A 231 26.73 27.35 -18.19
N ARG A 232 26.81 27.42 -16.85
CA ARG A 232 28.06 27.38 -16.09
C ARG A 232 28.47 25.98 -15.66
N VAL A 233 27.51 25.04 -15.57
CA VAL A 233 27.75 23.71 -15.03
C VAL A 233 27.59 22.63 -16.09
N ASP A 234 28.66 21.86 -16.31
CA ASP A 234 28.59 20.61 -17.07
C ASP A 234 28.05 19.47 -16.19
N MET A 235 26.80 19.09 -16.44
CA MET A 235 26.13 17.99 -15.74
C MET A 235 26.20 16.65 -16.50
N SER A 236 27.02 16.53 -17.57
CA SER A 236 27.10 15.34 -18.43
C SER A 236 27.53 14.06 -17.69
N THR A 237 28.25 14.21 -16.57
CA THR A 237 28.73 13.10 -15.74
C THR A 237 27.88 12.87 -14.48
N TYR A 238 26.80 13.64 -14.29
CA TYR A 238 25.98 13.54 -13.10
C TYR A 238 25.21 12.23 -13.08
N SER A 239 24.99 11.69 -11.88
CA SER A 239 24.04 10.59 -11.69
C SER A 239 22.63 11.06 -12.03
N VAL A 240 21.68 10.12 -12.23
CA VAL A 240 20.26 10.48 -12.44
C VAL A 240 19.71 11.36 -11.31
N GLU A 241 20.14 11.15 -10.07
CA GLU A 241 19.73 12.00 -8.95
C GLU A 241 20.45 13.35 -8.95
N GLY A 242 21.75 13.37 -9.27
CA GLY A 242 22.51 14.62 -9.40
C GLY A 242 22.00 15.49 -10.54
N TYR A 243 21.54 14.90 -11.65
CA TYR A 243 20.99 15.63 -12.79
C TYR A 243 19.75 16.47 -12.42
N ARG A 244 19.10 16.16 -11.28
CA ARG A 244 17.97 16.90 -10.71
C ARG A 244 18.39 18.15 -9.93
N THR A 245 19.68 18.51 -9.92
CA THR A 245 20.24 19.69 -9.22
C THR A 245 19.39 20.96 -9.44
N PRO A 246 18.96 21.35 -10.65
CA PRO A 246 18.14 22.55 -10.83
C PRO A 246 16.84 22.55 -10.02
N GLY A 247 16.17 21.40 -9.88
CA GLY A 247 15.03 21.25 -8.98
C GLY A 247 15.40 21.47 -7.51
N HIS A 248 16.51 20.88 -7.06
CA HIS A 248 17.02 21.02 -5.69
C HIS A 248 17.44 22.46 -5.35
N LEU A 249 18.06 23.16 -6.30
CA LEU A 249 18.40 24.59 -6.19
C LEU A 249 17.13 25.43 -6.13
N GLY A 250 16.11 25.10 -6.93
CA GLY A 250 14.81 25.77 -6.89
C GLY A 250 14.20 25.80 -5.50
N GLU A 251 14.26 24.70 -4.74
CA GLU A 251 13.78 24.66 -3.36
C GLU A 251 14.50 25.67 -2.44
N ARG A 252 15.82 25.87 -2.63
CA ARG A 252 16.58 26.85 -1.83
C ARG A 252 16.29 28.26 -2.30
N LEU A 253 16.21 28.47 -3.61
CA LEU A 253 15.86 29.74 -4.23
C LEU A 253 14.50 30.26 -3.75
N PHE A 254 13.49 29.39 -3.60
CA PHE A 254 12.22 29.78 -3.00
C PHE A 254 12.39 30.32 -1.57
N GLY A 255 13.10 29.60 -0.71
CA GLY A 255 13.36 30.03 0.66
C GLY A 255 14.09 31.36 0.75
N ILE A 256 15.12 31.55 -0.11
CA ILE A 256 15.86 32.81 -0.24
C ILE A 256 14.94 33.95 -0.66
N TYR A 257 14.13 33.74 -1.71
CA TYR A 257 13.22 34.75 -2.23
C TYR A 257 12.16 35.14 -1.18
N TYR A 258 11.60 34.16 -0.47
CA TYR A 258 10.62 34.40 0.58
C TYR A 258 11.23 35.18 1.76
N MET A 259 12.42 34.80 2.24
CA MET A 259 13.13 35.57 3.26
C MET A 259 13.46 36.99 2.79
N TRP A 260 13.82 37.16 1.51
CA TRP A 260 14.11 38.47 0.96
C TRP A 260 12.86 39.35 0.94
N LEU A 261 11.70 38.80 0.55
CA LEU A 261 10.42 39.50 0.62
C LEU A 261 10.10 39.94 2.05
N LEU A 262 10.24 39.07 3.05
CA LEU A 262 9.96 39.41 4.45
C LEU A 262 10.84 40.54 4.98
N ASN A 263 12.11 40.59 4.56
CA ASN A 263 13.07 41.59 5.05
C ASN A 263 13.03 42.92 4.28
N ASN A 264 12.72 42.88 2.97
CA ASN A 264 12.88 44.03 2.08
C ASN A 264 11.56 44.56 1.50
N ARG A 265 10.45 43.84 1.70
CA ARG A 265 9.11 44.23 1.26
C ARG A 265 8.16 44.20 2.45
N ASN A 266 7.23 45.16 2.48
CA ASN A 266 6.14 45.14 3.45
C ASN A 266 5.02 44.22 2.96
N ILE A 267 5.26 42.91 2.97
CA ILE A 267 4.27 41.90 2.58
C ILE A 267 3.52 41.36 3.80
N THR A 268 2.26 40.98 3.60
CA THR A 268 1.54 40.14 4.56
C THR A 268 1.73 38.67 4.20
N SER A 269 2.17 37.84 5.13
CA SER A 269 2.32 36.40 4.91
C SER A 269 1.64 35.53 5.96
N LYS A 270 1.33 34.29 5.59
CA LYS A 270 0.82 33.28 6.51
C LYS A 270 1.47 31.91 6.27
N GLU A 271 1.86 31.28 7.36
CA GLU A 271 2.42 29.93 7.35
C GLU A 271 1.35 28.88 7.70
N LEU A 272 1.21 27.88 6.85
CA LEU A 272 0.23 26.80 6.95
C LEU A 272 0.91 25.46 7.25
N GLN A 273 0.17 24.54 7.86
CA GLN A 273 0.69 23.20 8.15
C GLN A 273 0.86 22.40 6.85
N LEU A 274 2.06 21.86 6.64
CA LEU A 274 2.34 20.97 5.53
C LEU A 274 1.97 19.52 5.87
N TYR A 275 1.28 18.86 4.93
CA TYR A 275 0.96 17.44 4.96
C TYR A 275 1.74 16.70 3.88
N PHE A 276 2.24 15.51 4.22
CA PHE A 276 2.87 14.57 3.31
C PHE A 276 2.10 13.25 3.28
N PHE A 277 1.88 12.72 2.08
CA PHE A 277 1.17 11.45 1.87
C PHE A 277 2.10 10.41 1.21
N SER A 278 2.25 9.26 1.85
CA SER A 278 3.11 8.18 1.32
C SER A 278 2.53 7.54 0.05
N ASN A 279 1.21 7.49 -0.06
CA ASN A 279 0.46 6.91 -1.16
C ASN A 279 -0.67 7.87 -1.58
N THR A 280 -0.77 8.09 -2.88
CA THR A 280 -1.74 8.98 -3.52
C THR A 280 -2.53 8.24 -4.59
N ASP A 281 -2.57 6.90 -4.56
CA ASP A 281 -3.36 6.10 -5.50
C ASP A 281 -4.84 6.48 -5.43
N SER A 282 -5.44 6.83 -6.56
CA SER A 282 -6.90 6.94 -6.64
C SER A 282 -7.52 5.55 -6.55
N CYS A 283 -8.47 5.38 -5.63
CA CYS A 283 -9.42 4.27 -5.65
C CYS A 283 -10.46 4.52 -6.75
N LYS A 284 -10.08 4.27 -8.01
CA LYS A 284 -11.03 4.32 -9.12
C LYS A 284 -12.07 3.22 -8.94
N GLU A 285 -13.31 3.51 -9.30
CA GLU A 285 -14.37 2.53 -9.25
C GLU A 285 -14.06 1.32 -10.15
N LEU A 286 -14.15 0.12 -9.61
CA LEU A 286 -13.85 -1.11 -10.32
C LEU A 286 -15.01 -1.48 -11.25
N GLN A 287 -14.78 -1.46 -12.55
CA GLN A 287 -15.74 -1.91 -13.57
C GLN A 287 -15.48 -3.37 -13.97
N PRO A 288 -16.49 -4.14 -14.40
CA PRO A 288 -16.32 -5.45 -15.04
C PRO A 288 -15.22 -5.44 -16.10
N ALA A 289 -14.31 -6.41 -16.03
CA ALA A 289 -13.24 -6.54 -17.02
C ALA A 289 -13.77 -6.96 -18.40
N PHE A 290 -14.85 -7.72 -18.42
CA PHE A 290 -15.49 -8.24 -19.62
C PHE A 290 -16.98 -7.86 -19.65
N SER A 291 -17.50 -7.57 -20.86
CA SER A 291 -18.89 -7.13 -21.06
C SER A 291 -19.92 -8.26 -20.99
N SER A 292 -19.49 -9.52 -21.14
CA SER A 292 -20.35 -10.69 -21.10
C SER A 292 -19.67 -11.88 -20.43
N ARG A 293 -20.48 -12.74 -19.80
CA ARG A 293 -20.05 -14.00 -19.16
C ARG A 293 -18.83 -13.80 -18.23
N ASN A 294 -18.80 -12.67 -17.53
CA ASN A 294 -17.73 -12.25 -16.63
C ASN A 294 -17.91 -12.93 -15.26
N ILE A 295 -16.94 -13.75 -14.86
CA ILE A 295 -16.83 -14.36 -13.54
C ILE A 295 -15.80 -13.56 -12.73
N PRO A 296 -16.24 -12.62 -11.87
CA PRO A 296 -15.33 -11.90 -11.00
C PRO A 296 -14.88 -12.77 -9.83
N ILE A 297 -13.56 -12.86 -9.67
CA ILE A 297 -12.90 -13.59 -8.59
C ILE A 297 -12.08 -12.60 -7.75
N ALA A 298 -12.52 -12.36 -6.52
CA ALA A 298 -11.79 -11.58 -5.54
C ALA A 298 -10.75 -12.44 -4.82
N MET A 299 -9.55 -11.89 -4.66
CA MET A 299 -8.42 -12.55 -4.00
C MET A 299 -7.76 -11.55 -3.04
N VAL A 300 -7.50 -11.95 -1.81
CA VAL A 300 -6.87 -11.09 -0.79
C VAL A 300 -5.44 -11.54 -0.58
N SER A 301 -4.47 -10.65 -0.82
CA SER A 301 -3.07 -11.05 -0.78
C SER A 301 -2.13 -9.88 -0.47
N ASN A 302 -0.93 -10.24 -0.01
CA ASN A 302 0.23 -9.36 0.08
C ASN A 302 1.41 -9.95 -0.71
N ASP A 303 2.48 -9.19 -0.84
CA ASP A 303 3.63 -9.58 -1.68
C ASP A 303 4.25 -10.92 -1.25
N ASN A 304 4.20 -11.25 0.05
CA ASN A 304 4.75 -12.48 0.61
C ASN A 304 3.87 -13.71 0.37
N TYR A 305 2.54 -13.54 0.32
CA TYR A 305 1.57 -14.62 0.10
C TYR A 305 1.27 -14.85 -1.39
N ALA A 306 1.72 -13.94 -2.27
CA ALA A 306 1.54 -14.01 -3.71
C ALA A 306 1.99 -15.34 -4.37
N PRO A 307 3.11 -16.00 -3.97
CA PRO A 307 3.51 -17.26 -4.57
C PRO A 307 2.44 -18.36 -4.47
N PHE A 308 1.68 -18.41 -3.38
CA PHE A 308 0.68 -19.47 -3.17
C PHE A 308 -0.53 -19.27 -4.09
N TYR A 309 -0.98 -18.02 -4.25
CA TYR A 309 -1.96 -17.65 -5.26
C TYR A 309 -1.52 -18.02 -6.68
N ALA A 310 -0.22 -18.06 -6.98
CA ALA A 310 0.24 -18.49 -8.31
C ALA A 310 -0.08 -19.97 -8.57
N ALA A 311 0.02 -20.84 -7.56
CA ALA A 311 -0.38 -22.25 -7.67
C ALA A 311 -1.89 -22.37 -7.83
N MET A 312 -2.67 -21.66 -7.02
CA MET A 312 -4.13 -21.62 -7.13
C MET A 312 -4.56 -21.17 -8.53
N ILE A 313 -4.03 -20.04 -9.02
CA ILE A 313 -4.34 -19.53 -10.35
C ILE A 313 -3.91 -20.52 -11.42
N ARG A 314 -2.73 -21.15 -11.34
CA ARG A 314 -2.33 -22.18 -12.32
C ARG A 314 -3.33 -23.33 -12.37
N SER A 315 -3.84 -23.78 -11.22
CA SER A 315 -4.85 -24.83 -11.16
C SER A 315 -6.23 -24.36 -11.68
N LEU A 316 -6.60 -23.09 -11.47
CA LEU A 316 -7.76 -22.48 -12.14
C LEU A 316 -7.61 -22.52 -13.67
N LEU A 317 -6.43 -22.12 -14.17
CA LEU A 317 -6.14 -22.09 -15.60
C LEU A 317 -6.19 -23.48 -16.26
N ASP A 318 -5.94 -24.54 -15.49
CA ASP A 318 -6.05 -25.92 -15.96
C ASP A 318 -7.51 -26.40 -16.08
N ASN A 319 -8.47 -25.66 -15.52
CA ASN A 319 -9.89 -26.02 -15.43
C ASN A 319 -10.82 -24.92 -15.97
N LEU A 320 -10.34 -24.10 -16.92
CA LEU A 320 -11.16 -23.04 -17.51
C LEU A 320 -12.29 -23.61 -18.36
N ASN A 321 -13.38 -22.86 -18.40
CA ASN A 321 -14.44 -23.01 -19.38
C ASN A 321 -14.26 -21.97 -20.48
N ASP A 322 -14.07 -22.42 -21.72
CA ASP A 322 -13.87 -21.54 -22.87
C ASP A 322 -15.07 -20.62 -23.16
N ASN A 323 -16.25 -20.92 -22.57
CA ASN A 323 -17.44 -20.08 -22.67
C ASN A 323 -17.51 -18.98 -21.62
N CYS A 324 -16.56 -18.88 -20.70
CA CYS A 324 -16.55 -17.89 -19.63
C CYS A 324 -15.31 -17.00 -19.70
N ASN A 325 -15.46 -15.79 -19.17
CA ASN A 325 -14.37 -14.85 -18.98
C ASN A 325 -14.10 -14.68 -17.48
N TYR A 326 -12.84 -14.70 -17.08
CA TYR A 326 -12.43 -14.72 -15.68
C TYR A 326 -11.72 -13.42 -15.30
N ASP A 327 -12.32 -12.68 -14.37
CA ASP A 327 -11.87 -11.37 -13.92
C ASP A 327 -11.30 -11.48 -12.50
N LEU A 328 -10.00 -11.74 -12.43
CA LEU A 328 -9.26 -11.98 -11.19
C LEU A 328 -8.76 -10.66 -10.62
N VAL A 329 -9.13 -10.33 -9.38
CA VAL A 329 -8.79 -9.05 -8.75
C VAL A 329 -8.14 -9.28 -7.41
N PHE A 330 -6.86 -8.93 -7.32
CA PHE A 330 -6.14 -8.87 -6.06
C PHE A 330 -6.51 -7.61 -5.27
N LEU A 331 -7.09 -7.79 -4.09
CA LEU A 331 -7.23 -6.78 -3.05
C LEU A 331 -5.95 -6.79 -2.22
N HIS A 332 -5.13 -5.74 -2.34
CA HIS A 332 -3.80 -5.69 -1.75
C HIS A 332 -3.48 -4.31 -1.14
N ARG A 333 -2.34 -4.20 -0.45
CA ARG A 333 -1.74 -2.91 -0.05
C ARG A 333 -0.33 -2.69 -0.57
N ASP A 334 0.41 -3.77 -0.84
CA ASP A 334 1.88 -3.71 -0.88
C ASP A 334 2.51 -4.47 -2.06
N PHE A 335 1.73 -4.95 -3.02
CA PHE A 335 2.25 -5.68 -4.18
C PHE A 335 3.32 -4.88 -4.92
N LYS A 336 4.52 -5.45 -4.99
CA LYS A 336 5.63 -4.88 -5.74
C LYS A 336 5.39 -5.01 -7.24
N LYS A 337 6.03 -4.13 -8.01
CA LYS A 337 5.99 -4.16 -9.48
C LYS A 337 6.38 -5.55 -10.04
N LYS A 338 7.47 -6.14 -9.52
CA LYS A 338 7.94 -7.47 -9.90
C LYS A 338 6.88 -8.56 -9.70
N THR A 339 6.18 -8.54 -8.57
CA THR A 339 5.12 -9.51 -8.26
C THR A 339 3.94 -9.38 -9.23
N LYS A 340 3.52 -8.15 -9.54
CA LYS A 340 2.49 -7.89 -10.56
C LYS A 340 2.92 -8.42 -11.93
N GLU A 341 4.17 -8.18 -12.34
CA GLU A 341 4.72 -8.69 -13.60
C GLU A 341 4.73 -10.22 -13.68
N LEU A 342 5.03 -10.92 -12.59
CA LEU A 342 5.01 -12.40 -12.55
C LEU A 342 3.60 -12.96 -12.75
N PHE A 343 2.58 -12.36 -12.14
CA PHE A 343 1.19 -12.75 -12.38
C PHE A 343 0.73 -12.45 -13.81
N LEU A 344 1.10 -11.28 -14.35
CA LEU A 344 0.78 -10.96 -15.75
C LEU A 344 1.49 -11.90 -16.73
N LYS A 345 2.71 -12.36 -16.39
CA LYS A 345 3.41 -13.40 -17.17
C LYS A 345 2.71 -14.75 -17.11
N LEU A 346 2.07 -15.10 -15.98
CA LEU A 346 1.36 -16.37 -15.80
C LEU A 346 0.17 -16.51 -16.77
N ILE A 347 -0.48 -15.39 -17.13
CA ILE A 347 -1.68 -15.37 -18.00
C ILE A 347 -1.41 -14.77 -19.39
N LYS A 348 -0.15 -14.55 -19.77
CA LYS A 348 0.22 -13.73 -20.94
C LYS A 348 -0.47 -14.17 -22.24
N ASP A 349 -0.67 -15.46 -22.42
CA ASP A 349 -1.17 -16.07 -23.66
C ASP A 349 -2.62 -16.57 -23.50
N ILE A 350 -3.39 -16.03 -22.54
CA ILE A 350 -4.75 -16.46 -22.21
C ILE A 350 -5.70 -15.26 -22.32
N GLU A 351 -6.56 -15.25 -23.34
CA GLU A 351 -7.38 -14.08 -23.68
C GLU A 351 -8.61 -13.91 -22.77
N ASN A 352 -9.22 -15.01 -22.32
CA ASN A 352 -10.42 -15.00 -21.49
C ASN A 352 -10.13 -14.84 -19.98
N VAL A 353 -8.90 -14.44 -19.61
CA VAL A 353 -8.48 -14.24 -18.21
C VAL A 353 -7.82 -12.87 -18.06
N LYS A 354 -8.24 -12.11 -17.05
CA LYS A 354 -7.60 -10.83 -16.70
C LYS A 354 -7.24 -10.81 -15.22
N ILE A 355 -5.97 -10.50 -14.91
CA ILE A 355 -5.53 -10.24 -13.53
C ILE A 355 -5.41 -8.73 -13.32
N ARG A 356 -6.04 -8.22 -12.26
CA ARG A 356 -6.05 -6.82 -11.86
C ARG A 356 -5.61 -6.68 -10.41
N PHE A 357 -5.07 -5.51 -10.07
CA PHE A 357 -4.53 -5.22 -8.75
C PHE A 357 -5.21 -3.97 -8.19
N TYR A 358 -5.97 -4.13 -7.12
CA TYR A 358 -6.72 -3.07 -6.48
C TYR A 358 -6.14 -2.78 -5.09
N ASN A 359 -5.62 -1.56 -4.91
CA ASN A 359 -5.08 -1.12 -3.63
C ASN A 359 -6.24 -0.75 -2.68
N VAL A 360 -6.53 -1.60 -1.70
CA VAL A 360 -7.59 -1.36 -0.71
C VAL A 360 -7.10 -0.57 0.50
N GLY A 361 -5.80 -0.28 0.60
CA GLY A 361 -5.19 0.49 1.69
C GLY A 361 -5.99 1.72 2.13
N PRO A 362 -6.38 2.62 1.20
CA PRO A 362 -7.16 3.81 1.53
C PRO A 362 -8.49 3.53 2.25
N LEU A 363 -9.17 2.41 1.96
CA LEU A 363 -10.47 2.07 2.56
C LEU A 363 -10.37 1.75 4.06
N PHE A 364 -9.17 1.49 4.54
CA PHE A 364 -8.90 1.02 5.89
C PHE A 364 -7.97 1.95 6.67
N GLU A 365 -7.59 3.12 6.15
CA GLU A 365 -6.65 4.05 6.81
C GLU A 365 -7.16 4.51 8.19
N HIS A 366 -8.48 4.69 8.34
CA HIS A 366 -9.11 5.13 9.58
C HIS A 366 -9.70 3.99 10.42
N SER A 367 -9.29 2.77 10.12
CA SER A 367 -9.82 1.57 10.76
C SER A 367 -8.88 1.12 11.88
N ASN A 368 -9.42 0.96 13.09
CA ASN A 368 -8.67 0.42 14.23
C ASN A 368 -8.67 -1.12 14.16
N LEU A 369 -7.94 -1.66 13.19
CA LEU A 369 -7.85 -3.11 13.00
C LEU A 369 -6.85 -3.72 13.99
N ASN A 370 -7.30 -4.72 14.73
CA ASN A 370 -6.45 -5.51 15.62
C ASN A 370 -5.57 -6.45 14.77
N ALA A 371 -4.40 -5.97 14.37
CA ALA A 371 -3.36 -6.84 13.85
C ALA A 371 -2.76 -7.65 15.00
N SER A 372 -2.64 -8.97 14.84
CA SER A 372 -1.89 -9.81 15.77
C SER A 372 -0.74 -10.51 15.03
N PRO A 373 0.28 -11.05 15.74
CA PRO A 373 1.36 -11.81 15.10
C PRO A 373 0.87 -13.00 14.25
N THR A 374 -0.35 -13.49 14.50
CA THR A 374 -0.93 -14.63 13.78
C THR A 374 -1.98 -14.22 12.75
N ILE A 375 -2.41 -12.95 12.71
CA ILE A 375 -3.55 -12.51 11.88
C ILE A 375 -3.22 -11.15 11.25
N PRO A 376 -2.86 -11.16 9.94
CA PRO A 376 -2.59 -9.94 9.19
C PRO A 376 -3.85 -9.09 9.00
N VAL A 377 -3.66 -7.78 8.85
CA VAL A 377 -4.74 -6.80 8.58
C VAL A 377 -5.47 -7.14 7.27
N GLU A 378 -4.76 -7.78 6.35
CA GLU A 378 -5.23 -8.28 5.06
C GLU A 378 -6.47 -9.16 5.20
N THR A 379 -6.59 -9.95 6.27
CA THR A 379 -7.74 -10.82 6.52
C THR A 379 -9.07 -10.07 6.46
N TYR A 380 -9.10 -8.80 6.91
CA TYR A 380 -10.30 -7.95 6.85
C TYR A 380 -10.63 -7.42 5.45
N PHE A 381 -9.76 -7.58 4.45
CA PHE A 381 -9.99 -7.06 3.10
C PHE A 381 -11.16 -7.75 2.40
N LYS A 382 -11.50 -8.98 2.81
CA LYS A 382 -12.73 -9.67 2.36
C LYS A 382 -13.99 -8.82 2.58
N LEU A 383 -14.06 -8.08 3.70
CA LEU A 383 -15.19 -7.20 3.99
C LEU A 383 -15.30 -6.05 2.98
N SER A 384 -14.19 -5.65 2.34
CA SER A 384 -14.20 -4.60 1.32
C SER A 384 -14.77 -5.05 -0.03
N ILE A 385 -15.01 -6.36 -0.25
CA ILE A 385 -15.57 -6.89 -1.50
C ILE A 385 -16.86 -6.14 -1.87
N ILE A 386 -17.74 -5.90 -0.89
CA ILE A 386 -19.02 -5.23 -1.16
C ILE A 386 -18.85 -3.77 -1.57
N GLU A 387 -17.75 -3.11 -1.20
CA GLU A 387 -17.47 -1.72 -1.61
C GLU A 387 -16.69 -1.66 -2.92
N VAL A 388 -15.66 -2.51 -3.06
CA VAL A 388 -14.81 -2.56 -4.25
C VAL A 388 -15.59 -3.03 -5.47
N PHE A 389 -16.44 -4.06 -5.33
CA PHE A 389 -17.18 -4.67 -6.43
C PHE A 389 -18.62 -4.17 -6.55
N LYS A 390 -18.92 -2.94 -6.11
CA LYS A 390 -20.31 -2.40 -6.14
C LYS A 390 -20.96 -2.28 -7.52
N LYS A 391 -20.21 -2.50 -8.61
CA LYS A 391 -20.70 -2.59 -10.00
C LYS A 391 -20.92 -4.02 -10.49
N TYR A 392 -20.87 -4.98 -9.57
CA TYR A 392 -21.11 -6.40 -9.81
C TYR A 392 -22.23 -6.87 -8.90
N ASP A 393 -23.07 -7.77 -9.41
CA ASP A 393 -24.13 -8.39 -8.60
C ASP A 393 -23.60 -9.52 -7.71
N LYS A 394 -22.63 -10.28 -8.23
CA LYS A 394 -22.12 -11.51 -7.62
C LYS A 394 -20.62 -11.63 -7.80
N VAL A 395 -19.91 -12.03 -6.75
CA VAL A 395 -18.45 -12.18 -6.72
C VAL A 395 -18.05 -13.47 -6.03
N LEU A 396 -17.17 -14.25 -6.67
CA LEU A 396 -16.55 -15.40 -6.02
C LEU A 396 -15.28 -14.93 -5.29
N TYR A 397 -15.12 -15.35 -4.05
CA TYR A 397 -13.90 -15.17 -3.28
C TYR A 397 -13.19 -16.52 -3.13
N LEU A 398 -11.87 -16.50 -3.32
CA LEU A 398 -10.98 -17.65 -3.14
C LEU A 398 -9.73 -17.24 -2.38
N ASP A 399 -9.39 -18.00 -1.32
CA ASP A 399 -8.09 -17.93 -0.65
C ASP A 399 -6.94 -18.43 -1.57
N GLY A 400 -5.70 -18.09 -1.21
CA GLY A 400 -4.51 -18.37 -2.05
C GLY A 400 -3.89 -19.75 -1.84
N ASP A 401 -4.27 -20.45 -0.79
CA ASP A 401 -3.72 -21.73 -0.34
C ASP A 401 -4.66 -22.88 -0.67
N MET A 402 -5.05 -22.94 -1.94
CA MET A 402 -5.91 -23.99 -2.47
C MET A 402 -5.52 -24.41 -3.89
N ILE A 403 -5.99 -25.59 -4.29
CA ILE A 403 -5.89 -26.11 -5.65
C ILE A 403 -7.29 -26.42 -6.17
N ILE A 404 -7.57 -25.90 -7.37
CA ILE A 404 -8.83 -26.05 -8.08
C ILE A 404 -8.71 -27.27 -9.01
N LYS A 405 -9.69 -28.17 -8.94
CA LYS A 405 -9.75 -29.45 -9.65
C LYS A 405 -10.97 -29.57 -10.56
N SER A 406 -11.77 -28.52 -10.68
CA SER A 406 -13.02 -28.51 -11.46
C SER A 406 -13.33 -27.12 -12.00
N ASP A 407 -14.26 -27.03 -12.97
CA ASP A 407 -14.69 -25.76 -13.55
C ASP A 407 -15.42 -24.90 -12.52
N ILE A 408 -14.79 -23.78 -12.13
CA ILE A 408 -15.33 -22.86 -11.14
C ILE A 408 -16.58 -22.10 -11.62
N SER A 409 -16.86 -22.13 -12.93
CA SER A 409 -18.08 -21.53 -13.48
C SER A 409 -19.34 -22.20 -12.93
N GLU A 410 -19.29 -23.50 -12.64
CA GLU A 410 -20.38 -24.25 -12.02
C GLU A 410 -20.70 -23.70 -10.63
N LEU A 411 -19.66 -23.45 -9.80
CA LEU A 411 -19.82 -22.83 -8.49
C LEU A 411 -20.43 -21.44 -8.63
N PHE A 412 -19.89 -20.63 -9.54
CA PHE A 412 -20.38 -19.27 -9.76
C PHE A 412 -21.84 -19.23 -10.23
N GLN A 413 -22.31 -20.24 -10.97
CA GLN A 413 -23.71 -20.32 -11.42
C GLN A 413 -24.72 -20.62 -10.31
N THR A 414 -24.27 -21.01 -9.11
CA THR A 414 -25.15 -21.24 -7.95
C THR A 414 -26.09 -20.05 -7.74
N ASP A 415 -27.38 -20.34 -7.62
CA ASP A 415 -28.40 -19.35 -7.30
C ASP A 415 -28.30 -18.97 -5.82
N ILE A 416 -27.99 -17.69 -5.60
CA ILE A 416 -27.87 -17.06 -4.29
C ILE A 416 -28.74 -15.81 -4.19
N SER A 417 -29.71 -15.64 -5.09
CA SER A 417 -30.54 -14.42 -5.18
C SER A 417 -31.19 -14.02 -3.86
N GLN A 418 -31.57 -15.00 -3.02
CA GLN A 418 -32.20 -14.80 -1.72
C GLN A 418 -31.21 -14.75 -0.53
N PHE A 419 -29.92 -14.97 -0.78
CA PHE A 419 -28.90 -15.15 0.25
C PHE A 419 -27.84 -14.06 0.11
N CYS A 420 -27.28 -13.62 1.24
CA CYS A 420 -26.17 -12.67 1.26
C CYS A 420 -24.87 -13.32 0.77
N VAL A 421 -24.68 -14.60 1.12
CA VAL A 421 -23.46 -15.34 0.82
C VAL A 421 -23.75 -16.82 0.66
N ALA A 422 -22.95 -17.52 -0.15
CA ALA A 422 -22.85 -18.97 -0.10
C ALA A 422 -21.48 -19.42 0.42
N GLY A 423 -21.47 -20.47 1.23
CA GLY A 423 -20.27 -21.03 1.83
C GLY A 423 -20.40 -22.51 2.15
N VAL A 424 -19.27 -23.16 2.38
CA VAL A 424 -19.19 -24.58 2.73
C VAL A 424 -19.06 -24.71 4.25
N VAL A 425 -19.78 -25.67 4.85
CA VAL A 425 -19.70 -25.94 6.30
C VAL A 425 -18.24 -26.23 6.69
N ASP A 426 -17.71 -25.45 7.63
CA ASP A 426 -16.42 -25.71 8.24
C ASP A 426 -16.53 -26.93 9.15
N ILE A 427 -16.10 -28.09 8.63
CA ILE A 427 -16.27 -29.38 9.30
C ILE A 427 -15.56 -29.40 10.67
N ALA A 428 -14.50 -28.63 10.84
CA ALA A 428 -13.80 -28.59 12.10
C ALA A 428 -14.31 -27.54 13.06
N ALA A 429 -14.84 -26.41 12.59
CA ALA A 429 -15.63 -25.55 13.46
C ALA A 429 -16.82 -26.34 14.04
N ALA A 430 -17.44 -27.22 13.24
CA ALA A 430 -18.46 -28.14 13.73
C ALA A 430 -17.91 -29.16 14.74
N GLY A 431 -16.71 -29.70 14.53
CA GLY A 431 -16.00 -30.55 15.51
C GLY A 431 -15.64 -29.82 16.81
N VAL A 432 -15.16 -28.58 16.74
CA VAL A 432 -14.92 -27.70 17.89
C VAL A 432 -16.20 -27.49 18.68
N ALA A 433 -17.31 -27.16 18.01
CA ALA A 433 -18.61 -27.03 18.67
C ALA A 433 -19.02 -28.31 19.41
N ASN A 434 -18.53 -29.48 18.96
CA ASN A 434 -18.80 -30.79 19.54
C ASN A 434 -17.73 -31.30 20.54
N GLY A 435 -16.73 -30.49 20.90
CA GLY A 435 -15.78 -30.82 21.96
C GLY A 435 -14.35 -31.17 21.54
N PHE A 436 -13.96 -30.90 20.29
CA PHE A 436 -12.57 -31.07 19.85
C PHE A 436 -11.57 -30.19 20.65
N ASP A 437 -11.96 -28.95 20.98
CA ASP A 437 -11.16 -28.00 21.76
C ASP A 437 -12.09 -27.25 22.73
N ASP A 438 -11.93 -27.49 24.04
CA ASP A 438 -12.81 -26.91 25.07
C ASP A 438 -12.78 -25.38 25.13
N ILE A 439 -11.61 -24.77 24.89
CA ILE A 439 -11.45 -23.31 24.95
C ILE A 439 -12.22 -22.69 23.78
N ARG A 440 -12.02 -23.22 22.57
CA ARG A 440 -12.70 -22.75 21.37
C ARG A 440 -14.18 -23.11 21.38
N ARG A 441 -14.56 -24.25 21.94
CA ARG A 441 -15.96 -24.64 22.13
C ARG A 441 -16.69 -23.61 22.98
N LYS A 442 -16.11 -23.23 24.12
CA LYS A 442 -16.67 -22.20 24.99
C LYS A 442 -16.87 -20.88 24.24
N TYR A 443 -15.88 -20.48 23.45
CA TYR A 443 -15.98 -19.31 22.60
C TYR A 443 -17.15 -19.41 21.59
N VAL A 444 -17.26 -20.50 20.84
CA VAL A 444 -18.32 -20.69 19.84
C VAL A 444 -19.72 -20.68 20.48
N HIS A 445 -19.89 -21.37 21.61
CA HIS A 445 -21.20 -21.47 22.27
C HIS A 445 -21.60 -20.19 23.02
N GLU A 446 -20.66 -19.53 23.70
CA GLU A 446 -20.98 -18.40 24.60
C GLU A 446 -20.79 -17.02 23.96
N LYS A 447 -19.90 -16.89 22.96
CA LYS A 447 -19.51 -15.58 22.39
C LYS A 447 -20.06 -15.33 21.00
N MET A 448 -20.04 -16.32 20.10
CA MET A 448 -20.50 -16.14 18.72
C MET A 448 -22.01 -15.91 18.62
N ARG A 449 -22.80 -16.45 19.56
CA ARG A 449 -24.28 -16.31 19.61
C ARG A 449 -24.98 -16.77 18.32
N LEU A 450 -24.44 -17.80 17.66
CA LEU A 450 -25.09 -18.42 16.51
C LEU A 450 -26.33 -19.20 16.94
N LYS A 451 -27.40 -19.15 16.15
CA LYS A 451 -28.58 -20.01 16.36
C LYS A 451 -28.24 -21.50 16.23
N ASN A 452 -27.32 -21.84 15.33
CA ASN A 452 -26.79 -23.19 15.18
C ASN A 452 -25.26 -23.16 15.13
N VAL A 453 -24.64 -23.44 16.26
CA VAL A 453 -23.17 -23.47 16.44
C VAL A 453 -22.45 -24.49 15.58
N PHE A 454 -23.14 -25.55 15.11
CA PHE A 454 -22.54 -26.55 14.24
C PHE A 454 -22.56 -26.14 12.76
N LYS A 455 -23.23 -25.02 12.43
CA LYS A 455 -23.42 -24.57 11.05
C LYS A 455 -22.72 -23.23 10.83
N GLN A 456 -21.41 -23.32 10.69
CA GLN A 456 -20.51 -22.23 10.35
C GLN A 456 -19.87 -22.54 9.02
N PHE A 457 -19.66 -21.55 8.15
CA PHE A 457 -18.86 -21.75 6.95
C PHE A 457 -17.39 -21.44 7.17
N ASN A 458 -16.54 -22.08 6.38
CA ASN A 458 -15.14 -21.71 6.22
C ASN A 458 -15.04 -20.57 5.18
N ALA A 459 -14.29 -19.51 5.49
CA ALA A 459 -14.23 -18.29 4.69
C ALA A 459 -13.20 -18.33 3.55
N GLY A 460 -12.65 -19.51 3.22
CA GLY A 460 -11.71 -19.64 2.10
C GLY A 460 -12.39 -19.67 0.72
N VAL A 461 -13.64 -20.16 0.66
CA VAL A 461 -14.43 -20.17 -0.58
C VAL A 461 -15.81 -19.59 -0.28
N LEU A 462 -16.09 -18.40 -0.82
CA LEU A 462 -17.35 -17.69 -0.58
C LEU A 462 -17.90 -17.12 -1.89
N LEU A 463 -19.19 -17.31 -2.13
CA LEU A 463 -19.90 -16.64 -3.23
C LEU A 463 -20.73 -15.49 -2.65
N PHE A 464 -20.25 -14.26 -2.81
CA PHE A 464 -20.91 -13.05 -2.34
C PHE A 464 -22.02 -12.64 -3.29
N ASN A 465 -23.23 -12.45 -2.75
CA ASN A 465 -24.26 -11.65 -3.40
C ASN A 465 -24.01 -10.19 -3.04
N VAL A 466 -23.24 -9.48 -3.87
CA VAL A 466 -22.82 -8.11 -3.58
C VAL A 466 -24.03 -7.18 -3.50
N SER A 467 -24.99 -7.34 -4.41
CA SER A 467 -26.21 -6.53 -4.41
C SER A 467 -27.00 -6.72 -3.11
N LYS A 468 -27.25 -7.97 -2.69
CA LYS A 468 -27.96 -8.26 -1.44
C LYS A 468 -27.20 -7.80 -0.20
N MET A 469 -25.90 -8.08 -0.13
CA MET A 469 -25.06 -7.63 0.99
C MET A 469 -25.06 -6.12 1.15
N ARG A 470 -25.12 -5.35 0.05
CA ARG A 470 -25.18 -3.88 0.10
C ARG A 470 -26.56 -3.33 0.47
N GLU A 471 -27.63 -4.12 0.31
CA GLU A 471 -28.95 -3.78 0.85
C GLU A 471 -28.98 -3.91 2.37
N GLU A 472 -28.34 -4.95 2.90
CA GLU A 472 -28.36 -5.28 4.34
C GLU A 472 -27.29 -4.51 5.12
N PHE A 473 -26.11 -4.30 4.54
CA PHE A 473 -24.94 -3.78 5.25
C PHE A 473 -24.20 -2.68 4.48
N THR A 474 -23.71 -1.70 5.24
CA THR A 474 -22.67 -0.80 4.73
C THR A 474 -21.30 -1.39 5.02
N PHE A 475 -20.30 -1.09 4.18
CA PHE A 475 -18.91 -1.49 4.44
C PHE A 475 -18.41 -0.99 5.81
N LYS A 476 -18.76 0.25 6.16
CA LYS A 476 -18.44 0.83 7.46
C LYS A 476 -19.00 -0.02 8.61
N TYR A 477 -20.27 -0.43 8.52
CA TYR A 477 -20.89 -1.27 9.53
C TYR A 477 -20.21 -2.65 9.63
N LEU A 478 -19.91 -3.31 8.51
CA LEU A 478 -19.19 -4.59 8.52
C LEU A 478 -17.84 -4.47 9.23
N LEU A 479 -17.11 -3.40 8.93
CA LEU A 479 -15.79 -3.14 9.49
C LEU A 479 -15.86 -2.85 11.00
N GLU A 480 -16.77 -2.00 11.43
CA GLU A 480 -16.99 -1.68 12.84
C GLU A 480 -17.47 -2.91 13.64
N PHE A 481 -18.35 -3.73 13.06
CA PHE A 481 -18.83 -4.96 13.69
C PHE A 481 -17.71 -5.98 13.90
N ALA A 482 -16.87 -6.16 12.87
CA ALA A 482 -15.71 -7.06 12.92
C ALA A 482 -14.62 -6.56 13.89
N GLN A 483 -14.54 -5.25 14.14
CA GLN A 483 -13.61 -4.63 15.10
C GLN A 483 -14.11 -4.65 16.55
N GLY A 484 -15.38 -4.31 16.76
CA GLY A 484 -15.98 -4.18 18.09
C GLY A 484 -16.16 -5.52 18.81
N SER A 485 -16.09 -6.62 18.07
CA SER A 485 -16.23 -7.97 18.57
C SER A 485 -14.86 -8.64 18.71
N SER A 486 -14.60 -9.30 19.84
CA SER A 486 -13.38 -10.11 20.04
C SER A 486 -13.49 -11.44 19.27
N PHE A 487 -13.63 -11.37 17.95
CA PHE A 487 -13.76 -12.53 17.08
C PHE A 487 -12.45 -13.29 16.93
N GLN A 488 -12.49 -14.62 17.10
CA GLN A 488 -11.30 -15.47 17.04
C GLN A 488 -10.80 -15.66 15.61
N PHE A 489 -11.71 -15.69 14.63
CA PHE A 489 -11.46 -15.78 13.19
C PHE A 489 -11.96 -14.53 12.43
N GLN A 490 -12.02 -13.38 13.10
CA GLN A 490 -12.21 -12.04 12.52
C GLN A 490 -13.38 -11.94 11.54
N ASP A 491 -13.09 -11.81 10.24
CA ASP A 491 -14.06 -11.60 9.17
C ASP A 491 -14.92 -12.84 8.94
N GLN A 492 -14.37 -14.05 9.12
CA GLN A 492 -15.12 -15.30 9.03
C GLN A 492 -16.23 -15.35 10.08
N ASP A 493 -15.89 -15.05 11.33
CA ASP A 493 -16.87 -15.05 12.43
C ASP A 493 -17.89 -13.92 12.23
N ALA A 494 -17.43 -12.72 11.86
CA ALA A 494 -18.30 -11.58 11.61
C ALA A 494 -19.34 -11.90 10.53
N LEU A 495 -18.93 -12.48 9.41
CA LEU A 495 -19.82 -12.85 8.32
C LEU A 495 -20.75 -14.02 8.70
N ASN A 496 -20.25 -15.04 9.43
CA ASN A 496 -21.09 -16.13 9.94
C ASN A 496 -22.20 -15.61 10.86
N VAL A 497 -21.88 -14.67 11.76
CA VAL A 497 -22.86 -14.10 12.71
C VAL A 497 -23.87 -13.20 11.99
N LEU A 498 -23.40 -12.29 11.13
CA LEU A 498 -24.27 -11.33 10.42
C LEU A 498 -25.17 -12.01 9.39
N CYS A 499 -24.64 -13.02 8.69
CA CYS A 499 -25.35 -13.69 7.59
C CYS A 499 -26.06 -14.97 8.04
N GLN A 500 -26.13 -15.32 9.32
CA GLN A 500 -26.54 -16.66 9.78
C GLN A 500 -27.88 -17.18 9.22
N ASP A 501 -28.83 -16.29 8.92
CA ASP A 501 -30.14 -16.62 8.34
C ASP A 501 -30.19 -16.47 6.80
N GLN A 502 -29.10 -16.01 6.19
CA GLN A 502 -28.97 -15.64 4.78
C GLN A 502 -27.74 -16.31 4.13
N ILE A 503 -27.41 -17.53 4.56
CA ILE A 503 -26.36 -18.37 3.98
C ILE A 503 -26.95 -19.48 3.11
N LYS A 504 -26.50 -19.55 1.85
CA LYS A 504 -26.65 -20.73 1.00
C LYS A 504 -25.52 -21.71 1.30
N TRP A 505 -25.86 -22.92 1.72
CA TRP A 505 -24.87 -23.96 2.03
C TRP A 505 -24.46 -24.71 0.76
N LEU A 506 -23.16 -24.77 0.51
CA LEU A 506 -22.53 -25.42 -0.65
C LEU A 506 -22.08 -26.85 -0.31
N GLU A 507 -21.84 -27.66 -1.35
CA GLU A 507 -21.28 -29.01 -1.20
C GLU A 507 -19.86 -28.97 -0.61
N GLN A 508 -19.52 -29.94 0.25
CA GLN A 508 -18.20 -30.03 0.88
C GLN A 508 -17.03 -30.09 -0.10
N SER A 509 -17.23 -30.62 -1.31
CA SER A 509 -16.18 -30.73 -2.32
C SER A 509 -15.71 -29.37 -2.87
N TRP A 510 -16.50 -28.30 -2.73
CA TRP A 510 -16.10 -26.95 -3.13
C TRP A 510 -15.15 -26.26 -2.15
N ASN A 511 -14.92 -26.81 -0.96
CA ASN A 511 -13.93 -26.31 -0.01
C ASN A 511 -13.44 -27.47 0.87
N PHE A 512 -12.84 -28.47 0.24
CA PHE A 512 -12.40 -29.68 0.93
C PHE A 512 -11.10 -29.41 1.69
N MET A 513 -11.13 -29.51 3.02
CA MET A 513 -9.93 -29.35 3.86
C MET A 513 -9.00 -30.56 3.73
N GLY A 514 -7.86 -30.36 3.08
CA GLY A 514 -6.94 -31.40 2.60
C GLY A 514 -5.73 -31.67 3.51
N ASP A 515 -5.95 -31.99 4.79
CA ASP A 515 -4.88 -32.24 5.77
C ASP A 515 -4.63 -33.73 6.06
N GLU A 516 -3.55 -34.08 6.77
CA GLU A 516 -3.16 -35.47 7.08
C GLU A 516 -4.15 -36.22 7.99
N VAL A 517 -4.19 -37.55 7.83
CA VAL A 517 -4.97 -38.52 8.64
C VAL A 517 -4.58 -38.52 10.12
N GLU A 518 -3.29 -38.41 10.46
CA GLU A 518 -2.80 -38.38 11.84
C GLU A 518 -2.88 -36.98 12.49
N GLY A 519 -3.25 -35.96 11.72
CA GLY A 519 -3.47 -34.59 12.17
C GLY A 519 -4.97 -34.27 12.34
N TYR A 520 -5.41 -33.20 11.69
CA TYR A 520 -6.76 -32.65 11.79
C TYR A 520 -7.88 -33.63 11.40
N ARG A 521 -7.64 -34.56 10.47
CA ARG A 521 -8.66 -35.53 10.00
C ARG A 521 -9.09 -36.53 11.06
N GLY A 522 -8.17 -37.01 11.90
CA GLY A 522 -8.51 -37.89 13.02
C GLY A 522 -9.48 -37.23 14.00
N TYR A 523 -9.32 -35.92 14.20
CA TYR A 523 -10.23 -35.12 15.02
C TYR A 523 -11.58 -34.85 14.33
N VAL A 524 -11.58 -34.61 13.01
CA VAL A 524 -12.82 -34.46 12.24
C VAL A 524 -13.67 -35.72 12.31
N GLU A 525 -13.09 -36.91 12.12
CA GLU A 525 -13.83 -38.18 12.26
C GLU A 525 -14.38 -38.39 13.68
N THR A 526 -13.60 -38.05 14.70
CA THR A 526 -13.97 -38.25 16.10
C THR A 526 -15.05 -37.28 16.57
N PHE A 527 -14.95 -36.01 16.19
CA PHE A 527 -15.73 -34.93 16.80
C PHE A 527 -16.77 -34.31 15.86
N ALA A 528 -16.63 -34.36 14.53
CA ALA A 528 -17.61 -33.71 13.68
C ALA A 528 -18.99 -34.40 13.75
N PRO A 529 -20.11 -33.67 13.67
CA PRO A 529 -21.42 -34.28 13.54
C PRO A 529 -21.47 -35.26 12.36
N ARG A 530 -21.97 -36.48 12.61
CA ARG A 530 -21.92 -37.60 11.66
C ARG A 530 -22.35 -37.25 10.24
N GLN A 531 -23.42 -36.46 10.09
CA GLN A 531 -23.90 -36.06 8.76
C GLN A 531 -22.84 -35.26 7.98
N TYR A 532 -22.22 -34.28 8.63
CA TYR A 532 -21.20 -33.44 7.98
C TYR A 532 -19.92 -34.24 7.70
N TYR A 533 -19.56 -35.18 8.59
CA TYR A 533 -18.43 -36.08 8.35
C TYR A 533 -18.65 -36.95 7.10
N LEU A 534 -19.85 -37.49 6.90
CA LEU A 534 -20.16 -38.28 5.69
C LEU A 534 -20.09 -37.43 4.41
N GLU A 535 -20.52 -36.17 4.46
CA GLU A 535 -20.37 -35.23 3.34
C GLU A 535 -18.88 -34.91 3.06
N TYR A 536 -18.09 -34.72 4.12
CA TYR A 536 -16.64 -34.53 4.02
C TYR A 536 -15.92 -35.76 3.45
N GLN A 537 -16.28 -36.97 3.90
CA GLN A 537 -15.74 -38.22 3.38
C GLN A 537 -16.12 -38.45 1.92
N LYS A 538 -17.33 -38.06 1.51
CA LYS A 538 -17.72 -38.08 0.09
C LYS A 538 -16.88 -37.09 -0.73
N ALA A 539 -16.63 -35.90 -0.17
CA ALA A 539 -15.81 -34.87 -0.82
C ALA A 539 -14.35 -35.29 -0.99
N SER A 540 -13.78 -36.08 -0.08
CA SER A 540 -12.38 -36.55 -0.18
C SER A 540 -12.12 -37.47 -1.37
N GLN A 541 -13.16 -38.15 -1.87
CA GLN A 541 -13.05 -39.04 -3.04
C GLN A 541 -12.96 -38.28 -4.36
N ASN A 542 -13.54 -37.08 -4.42
CA ASN A 542 -13.53 -36.23 -5.62
C ASN A 542 -13.63 -34.74 -5.22
N PRO A 543 -12.55 -34.16 -4.67
CA PRO A 543 -12.56 -32.75 -4.28
C PRO A 543 -12.59 -31.85 -5.51
N LYS A 544 -13.45 -30.83 -5.52
CA LYS A 544 -13.50 -29.80 -6.56
C LYS A 544 -12.51 -28.67 -6.27
N ILE A 545 -12.30 -28.37 -4.98
CA ILE A 545 -11.25 -27.49 -4.46
C ILE A 545 -10.62 -28.14 -3.24
N ILE A 546 -9.31 -28.30 -3.25
CA ILE A 546 -8.51 -28.73 -2.10
C ILE A 546 -8.00 -27.48 -1.40
N HIS A 547 -8.36 -27.27 -0.15
CA HIS A 547 -7.96 -26.12 0.65
C HIS A 547 -7.00 -26.57 1.76
N TYR A 548 -5.78 -26.03 1.77
CA TYR A 548 -4.76 -26.30 2.78
C TYR A 548 -4.94 -25.34 3.96
N ALA A 549 -6.11 -25.37 4.60
CA ALA A 549 -6.46 -24.46 5.68
C ALA A 549 -5.58 -24.69 6.93
N GLY A 550 -5.41 -23.67 7.77
CA GLY A 550 -4.63 -23.81 9.01
C GLY A 550 -3.11 -23.74 8.81
N ASN A 551 -2.35 -24.41 9.68
CA ASN A 551 -0.89 -24.25 9.79
C ASN A 551 -0.10 -25.23 8.91
N GLU A 552 -0.71 -26.33 8.49
CA GLU A 552 -0.09 -27.40 7.74
C GLU A 552 -0.11 -27.07 6.24
N LYS A 553 0.86 -26.24 5.84
CA LYS A 553 0.95 -25.78 4.45
C LYS A 553 1.83 -26.72 3.61
N PRO A 554 1.47 -27.02 2.34
CA PRO A 554 2.23 -27.95 1.51
C PRO A 554 3.65 -27.45 1.18
N TRP A 555 3.88 -26.14 1.25
CA TRP A 555 5.23 -25.56 1.12
C TRP A 555 6.07 -25.64 2.41
N LEU A 556 5.49 -26.00 3.54
CA LEU A 556 6.19 -26.28 4.80
C LEU A 556 6.32 -27.80 5.01
N TYR A 557 5.29 -28.56 4.64
CA TYR A 557 5.18 -30.01 4.82
C TYR A 557 4.99 -30.70 3.47
N PRO A 558 6.03 -30.82 2.63
CA PRO A 558 5.90 -31.33 1.26
C PRO A 558 5.55 -32.82 1.16
N LYS A 559 5.44 -33.52 2.30
CA LYS A 559 5.08 -34.94 2.38
C LYS A 559 3.63 -35.16 2.81
N GLN A 560 2.92 -34.09 3.19
CA GLN A 560 1.53 -34.21 3.61
C GLN A 560 0.65 -34.67 2.45
N GLU A 561 -0.50 -35.25 2.79
CA GLU A 561 -1.47 -35.66 1.79
C GLU A 561 -1.88 -34.45 0.93
N TRP A 562 -2.07 -34.68 -0.37
CA TRP A 562 -2.39 -33.64 -1.36
C TRP A 562 -1.31 -32.57 -1.57
N ALA A 563 -0.13 -32.65 -0.96
CA ALA A 563 0.94 -31.66 -1.17
C ALA A 563 1.48 -31.66 -2.60
N ASP A 564 1.48 -32.83 -3.24
CA ASP A 564 1.89 -33.03 -4.62
C ASP A 564 1.04 -32.21 -5.60
N GLU A 565 -0.27 -32.10 -5.36
CA GLU A 565 -1.18 -31.26 -6.16
C GLU A 565 -0.73 -29.78 -6.16
N PHE A 566 -0.37 -29.25 -4.99
CA PHE A 566 0.18 -27.89 -4.88
C PHE A 566 1.48 -27.74 -5.66
N TRP A 567 2.44 -28.64 -5.44
CA TRP A 567 3.76 -28.54 -6.06
C TRP A 567 3.70 -28.73 -7.59
N ASN A 568 2.85 -29.63 -8.09
CA ASN A 568 2.60 -29.86 -9.52
C ASN A 568 2.03 -28.62 -10.21
N ALA A 569 1.18 -27.84 -9.53
CA ALA A 569 0.73 -26.54 -10.03
C ALA A 569 1.84 -25.48 -9.91
N PHE A 570 2.47 -25.37 -8.73
CA PHE A 570 3.41 -24.30 -8.42
C PHE A 570 4.66 -24.28 -9.31
N VAL A 571 5.23 -25.46 -9.65
CA VAL A 571 6.41 -25.57 -10.54
C VAL A 571 6.17 -25.01 -11.95
N ARG A 572 4.90 -24.96 -12.38
CA ARG A 572 4.49 -24.42 -13.70
C ARG A 572 4.22 -22.92 -13.66
N THR A 573 4.61 -22.23 -12.59
CA THR A 573 4.43 -20.79 -12.43
C THR A 573 5.73 -20.01 -12.59
N PRO A 574 5.69 -18.74 -13.03
CA PRO A 574 6.84 -17.84 -13.00
C PRO A 574 7.43 -17.60 -11.59
N PHE A 575 6.70 -17.94 -10.52
CA PHE A 575 7.11 -17.74 -9.14
C PHE A 575 8.07 -18.81 -8.62
N TRP A 576 8.01 -20.03 -9.19
CA TRP A 576 8.77 -21.21 -8.74
C TRP A 576 10.25 -20.92 -8.50
N TYR A 577 10.95 -20.38 -9.51
CA TYR A 577 12.40 -20.20 -9.45
C TYR A 577 12.82 -19.28 -8.31
N GLY A 578 12.15 -18.13 -8.17
CA GLY A 578 12.46 -17.15 -7.13
C GLY A 578 12.16 -17.68 -5.73
N PHE A 579 11.03 -18.37 -5.57
CA PHE A 579 10.62 -18.92 -4.28
C PHE A 579 11.55 -20.05 -3.82
N VAL A 580 11.83 -21.03 -4.67
CA VAL A 580 12.70 -22.16 -4.32
C VAL A 580 14.13 -21.69 -4.08
N GLY A 581 14.64 -20.78 -4.91
CA GLY A 581 15.95 -20.17 -4.71
C GLY A 581 16.07 -19.47 -3.35
N GLN A 582 15.05 -18.68 -2.95
CA GLN A 582 15.03 -18.06 -1.63
C GLN A 582 15.01 -19.09 -0.50
N ARG A 583 14.20 -20.15 -0.61
CA ARG A 583 14.17 -21.21 0.41
C ARG A 583 15.50 -21.94 0.55
N MET A 584 16.22 -22.17 -0.54
CA MET A 584 17.56 -22.76 -0.49
C MET A 584 18.53 -21.86 0.30
N LEU A 585 18.48 -20.54 0.08
CA LEU A 585 19.27 -19.57 0.84
C LEU A 585 18.85 -19.51 2.32
N ASP A 586 17.56 -19.59 2.63
CA ASP A 586 17.07 -19.58 4.00
C ASP A 586 17.56 -20.81 4.78
N ILE A 587 17.57 -21.99 4.13
CA ILE A 587 18.15 -23.22 4.69
C ILE A 587 19.64 -23.03 4.91
N GLU A 588 20.39 -22.51 3.94
CA GLU A 588 21.83 -22.25 4.06
C GLU A 588 22.13 -21.29 5.23
N ASN A 589 21.36 -20.21 5.36
CA ASN A 589 21.48 -19.24 6.45
C ASN A 589 21.17 -19.87 7.80
N HIS A 590 20.11 -20.68 7.89
CA HIS A 590 19.75 -21.37 9.12
C HIS A 590 20.83 -22.38 9.55
N VAL A 591 21.35 -23.15 8.59
CA VAL A 591 22.46 -24.08 8.82
C VAL A 591 23.70 -23.32 9.28
N SER A 592 24.10 -22.25 8.57
CA SER A 592 25.27 -21.43 8.90
C SER A 592 25.16 -20.77 10.29
N ASN A 593 24.00 -20.22 10.64
CA ASN A 593 23.75 -19.63 11.95
C ASN A 593 23.81 -20.66 13.07
N ASN A 594 23.26 -21.87 12.86
CA ASN A 594 23.37 -22.97 13.83
C ASN A 594 24.81 -23.47 13.99
N PHE A 595 25.58 -23.53 12.90
CA PHE A 595 27.01 -23.88 12.94
C PHE A 595 27.83 -22.83 13.70
N ASN A 596 27.60 -21.54 13.43
CA ASN A 596 28.26 -20.43 14.11
C ASN A 596 27.86 -20.33 15.59
N GLY A 597 26.59 -20.55 15.93
CA GLY A 597 26.12 -20.64 17.31
C GLY A 597 26.78 -21.78 18.09
N LYS A 598 26.85 -22.99 17.50
CA LYS A 598 27.56 -24.13 18.09
C LYS A 598 29.08 -23.88 18.23
N ARG A 599 29.69 -23.19 17.27
CA ARG A 599 31.13 -22.82 17.32
C ARG A 599 31.41 -21.79 18.42
N ASN A 600 30.59 -20.77 18.56
CA ASN A 600 30.70 -19.75 19.61
C ASN A 600 30.47 -20.37 21.01
N PHE A 601 29.46 -21.22 21.16
CA PHE A 601 29.23 -21.96 22.39
C PHE A 601 30.41 -22.88 22.75
N ARG A 602 30.96 -23.64 21.79
CA ARG A 602 32.16 -24.46 22.01
C ARG A 602 33.38 -23.64 22.39
N GLN A 603 33.56 -22.44 21.82
CA GLN A 603 34.65 -21.54 22.20
C GLN A 603 34.48 -20.97 23.61
N GLN A 604 33.25 -20.59 24.01
CA GLN A 604 32.96 -20.14 25.37
C GLN A 604 33.19 -21.26 26.39
N VAL A 605 32.66 -22.46 26.13
CA VAL A 605 32.90 -23.65 26.99
C VAL A 605 34.38 -23.96 27.07
N ARG A 606 35.13 -23.86 25.96
CA ARG A 606 36.58 -24.05 25.96
C ARG A 606 37.29 -23.02 26.84
N ARG A 607 36.97 -21.72 26.71
CA ARG A 607 37.55 -20.65 27.54
C ARG A 607 37.26 -20.87 29.04
N ILE A 608 36.01 -21.20 29.39
CA ILE A 608 35.62 -21.52 30.78
C ILE A 608 36.38 -22.76 31.27
N SER A 609 36.49 -23.80 30.45
CA SER A 609 37.21 -25.03 30.80
C SER A 609 38.72 -24.79 30.99
N GLU A 610 39.32 -23.84 30.26
CA GLU A 610 40.73 -23.48 30.41
C GLU A 610 40.98 -22.72 31.73
N ILE A 611 39.99 -21.94 32.21
CA ILE A 611 40.04 -21.24 33.50
C ILE A 611 39.81 -22.21 34.67
N VAL A 612 38.76 -23.04 34.60
CA VAL A 612 38.34 -23.94 35.71
C VAL A 612 39.19 -25.21 35.78
N MET A 613 39.73 -25.66 34.64
CA MET A 613 40.57 -26.85 34.51
C MET A 613 41.78 -26.58 33.59
N PRO A 614 42.79 -25.82 34.07
CA PRO A 614 43.98 -25.49 33.29
C PRO A 614 44.72 -26.73 32.79
N TYR A 615 45.47 -26.55 31.69
CA TYR A 615 46.23 -27.63 31.06
C TYR A 615 47.28 -28.18 32.04
N GLY A 616 47.40 -29.51 32.16
CA GLY A 616 48.32 -30.16 33.10
C GLY A 616 47.77 -30.43 34.51
N THR A 617 46.56 -29.94 34.86
CA THR A 617 45.98 -30.19 36.18
C THR A 617 45.37 -31.58 36.34
N MET A 618 45.51 -32.15 37.54
CA MET A 618 44.86 -33.41 37.97
C MET A 618 43.34 -33.43 37.69
N ARG A 619 42.65 -32.30 37.92
CA ARG A 619 41.22 -32.15 37.66
C ARG A 619 40.87 -32.36 36.18
N ARG A 620 41.64 -31.77 35.26
CA ARG A 620 41.43 -31.93 33.81
C ARG A 620 41.66 -33.38 33.37
N SER A 621 42.67 -34.05 33.93
CA SER A 621 42.97 -35.46 33.66
C SER A 621 41.85 -36.39 34.13
N CYS A 622 41.29 -36.14 35.32
CA CYS A 622 40.18 -36.89 35.87
C CYS A 622 38.90 -36.75 35.01
N VAL A 623 38.55 -35.52 34.61
CA VAL A 623 37.40 -35.26 33.73
C VAL A 623 37.59 -35.88 32.34
N LYS A 624 38.80 -35.84 31.75
CA LYS A 624 39.11 -36.54 30.49
C LYS A 624 38.96 -38.05 30.62
N TRP A 625 39.34 -38.62 31.75
CA TRP A 625 39.21 -40.06 32.01
C TRP A 625 37.75 -40.48 32.17
N ILE A 626 36.95 -39.71 32.93
CA ILE A 626 35.49 -39.92 33.06
C ILE A 626 34.80 -39.81 31.69
N TYR A 627 35.10 -38.76 30.92
CA TYR A 627 34.55 -38.57 29.57
C TYR A 627 34.90 -39.74 28.62
N LYS A 628 36.15 -40.24 28.66
CA LYS A 628 36.55 -41.43 27.88
C LYS A 628 35.81 -42.70 28.30
N LYS A 629 35.46 -42.85 29.59
CA LYS A 629 34.65 -43.97 30.08
C LYS A 629 33.19 -43.86 29.62
N ILE A 630 32.58 -42.69 29.73
CA ILE A 630 31.19 -42.44 29.32
C ILE A 630 31.01 -42.63 27.80
N ARG A 631 31.96 -42.14 26.98
CA ARG A 631 31.94 -42.29 25.52
C ARG A 631 32.20 -43.73 25.02
N ARG A 632 32.47 -44.68 25.91
CA ARG A 632 32.53 -46.11 25.57
C ARG A 632 31.22 -46.83 25.90
N ILE A 633 30.29 -46.16 26.58
CA ILE A 633 28.99 -46.67 27.04
C ILE A 633 27.84 -46.10 26.17
N ILE A 634 28.04 -44.90 25.61
CA ILE A 634 27.25 -44.30 24.51
C ILE A 634 27.97 -44.59 23.20
#